data_AF-A0A6N2SVC5-F1
#
_entry.id   AF-A0A6N2SVC5-F1
#
_cell.length_a   1.000
_cell.length_b   1.000
_cell.length_c   1.000
_cell.angle_alpha   90.00
_cell.angle_beta   90.00
_cell.angle_gamma   90.00
#
_symmetry.space_group_name_H-M   'P 1'
#
loop_
_entity.id
_entity.type
_entity.pdbx_description
1 polymer ?
#
loop_
_entity_poly.entity_id
_entity_poly.type
_entity_poly.pdbx_seq_one_letter_code
_entity_poly.pdbx_strand_id
1 'polypeptide(L)'
;MYRIYRNTCAPGNLKTIGDYAFFDVGLGGTLQIPDQVTSIGSNAFKISDSSLVGFSGKLTIPASVESLGSVAFSGNKKITSVEFEGNKLTQIPDSVFRYCGLNGAVVIPPSVQKIGRNVFDSTNLKTIYLPKRTDESNTAFINSGTFGTFSNSKLTAIVCHKEDFSVVCSTLGSQFSKKTGYEISVSFVNGGSAEPIDRLYNLPYNYTKDDQGVWSADSTYRFPQIQGKKWGLTENAVSPVSETDIIKQEKLYPISALEDPVITFGDGIDKVYDGEPAALKVTAEHPMAKPIGKAKTGDVVFYYTWSWGTITSSSAVLKGFDENTYNVTDVREPRFPISCGVRVQACLVNGTKATPFYTVDHDFTVHLRQAEPEVNPVYPKGMTNISEGMPQITLSKGDTKGTISWDKDQIFEVGKKEYRWTFVPDKNTDGNYNYASKSGTAVLNLVDGKVFKATVHQAEHGHITPEGEFETAQGSLTEFRIKPDAGYRLKSVSMNGRDVTGEIENDVYTLHNIQSDYEISAVFAPLSAADMKKIADQLPQAASGKPLNEEEKISILDAKQHFDALPETSQEEVPEASKKKLREAILSLPQVQTEVSGNLQLNDQSLLLDNMTSADVQKLYQNDRSFKIEVVAADTRPDRGEAKAIEGQLHGATIYKNMDIRVIKTVVENNKKTIEDLSVLRSPIRIVFDIPEEIRAPQSGAEREFFIIRAHKADGKITAELLTDQDDSDATVTVDSDQYSVYAIAYKDSGISGKDPQIQTPKEERYEVVFDSRGGSSVPSIKNIKYGDHIQAPHTPNRKGFSFTGWYKQKECKDKWNFNEDIITENRVLYAGWKESADVGGSLSVTNNSSKKSKFLPKTEDSMTFNSAGRMGISIVIMALLYRKRRKL
;
A
#
# COMPACT_ATOMS: atom_id res chain seq x y z
N MET A 1 -46.30 -22.33 20.91
CA MET A 1 -47.11 -22.18 19.69
C MET A 1 -48.47 -22.80 19.94
N TYR A 2 -49.49 -22.01 20.30
CA TYR A 2 -50.85 -22.54 20.50
C TYR A 2 -51.52 -22.65 19.13
N ARG A 3 -51.26 -23.78 18.47
CA ARG A 3 -52.02 -24.20 17.29
C ARG A 3 -53.47 -24.48 17.70
N ILE A 4 -54.43 -24.14 16.85
CA ILE A 4 -55.88 -24.35 17.07
C ILE A 4 -56.25 -25.83 16.88
N TYR A 5 -55.57 -26.73 17.59
CA TYR A 5 -55.79 -28.19 17.57
C TYR A 5 -55.68 -28.77 18.99
N ARG A 6 -56.72 -28.58 19.80
CA ARG A 6 -57.09 -29.60 20.80
C ARG A 6 -58.55 -29.99 20.61
N ASN A 7 -58.68 -31.13 19.93
CA ASN A 7 -59.88 -31.90 19.57
C ASN A 7 -60.71 -31.45 18.35
N THR A 8 -60.71 -32.36 17.37
CA THR A 8 -61.59 -32.55 16.20
C THR A 8 -61.31 -31.75 14.92
N CYS A 9 -61.13 -32.54 13.84
CA CYS A 9 -60.99 -32.20 12.42
C CYS A 9 -59.69 -31.54 11.91
N ALA A 10 -59.27 -31.96 10.71
CA ALA A 10 -58.00 -31.60 10.08
C ALA A 10 -58.06 -30.24 9.33
N PRO A 11 -56.97 -29.45 9.29
CA PRO A 11 -57.03 -28.04 8.93
C PRO A 11 -57.15 -27.67 7.45
N GLY A 12 -57.06 -28.61 6.51
CA GLY A 12 -57.05 -28.28 5.08
C GLY A 12 -58.29 -27.52 4.57
N ASN A 13 -59.41 -27.61 5.29
CA ASN A 13 -60.72 -27.12 4.85
C ASN A 13 -61.32 -26.01 5.74
N LEU A 14 -60.58 -25.43 6.70
CA LEU A 14 -61.12 -24.33 7.53
C LEU A 14 -61.26 -23.06 6.68
N LYS A 15 -62.48 -22.74 6.25
CA LYS A 15 -62.79 -21.54 5.45
C LYS A 15 -63.23 -20.34 6.29
N THR A 16 -63.88 -20.55 7.42
CA THR A 16 -64.42 -19.48 8.25
C THR A 16 -64.10 -19.68 9.73
N ILE A 17 -63.85 -18.58 10.42
CA ILE A 17 -63.77 -18.52 11.88
C ILE A 17 -64.97 -17.69 12.32
N GLY A 18 -65.93 -18.30 13.01
CA GLY A 18 -67.21 -17.67 13.32
C GLY A 18 -67.12 -16.52 14.34
N ASP A 19 -68.21 -15.76 14.45
CA ASP A 19 -68.37 -14.74 15.49
C ASP A 19 -68.15 -15.36 16.88
N TYR A 20 -67.43 -14.64 17.75
CA TYR A 20 -67.08 -15.05 19.12
C TYR A 20 -66.31 -16.40 19.27
N ALA A 21 -65.81 -17.02 18.20
CA ALA A 21 -65.23 -18.38 18.22
C ALA A 21 -64.15 -18.63 19.30
N PHE A 22 -63.33 -17.61 19.60
CA PHE A 22 -62.31 -17.60 20.65
C PHE A 22 -62.41 -16.36 21.55
N PHE A 23 -63.63 -15.83 21.74
CA PHE A 23 -63.91 -14.70 22.64
C PHE A 23 -63.54 -15.05 24.09
N ASP A 24 -62.69 -14.23 24.72
CA ASP A 24 -62.26 -14.35 26.13
C ASP A 24 -61.79 -15.77 26.56
N VAL A 25 -61.23 -16.56 25.62
CA VAL A 25 -60.69 -17.91 25.92
C VAL A 25 -59.33 -17.84 26.64
N GLY A 26 -58.63 -16.70 26.56
CA GLY A 26 -57.37 -16.47 27.29
C GLY A 26 -56.17 -17.30 26.83
N LEU A 27 -56.22 -17.89 25.63
CA LEU A 27 -55.07 -18.59 25.03
C LEU A 27 -53.88 -17.64 24.85
N GLY A 28 -52.68 -18.14 25.13
CA GLY A 28 -51.43 -17.40 24.98
C GLY A 28 -50.64 -17.76 23.71
N GLY A 29 -49.53 -17.06 23.48
CA GLY A 29 -48.59 -17.39 22.41
C GLY A 29 -49.00 -16.86 21.02
N THR A 30 -48.24 -17.22 20.00
CA THR A 30 -48.47 -16.78 18.61
C THR A 30 -49.75 -17.39 18.03
N LEU A 31 -50.65 -16.53 17.54
CA LEU A 31 -51.80 -16.95 16.73
C LEU A 31 -51.32 -17.30 15.32
N GLN A 32 -51.89 -18.37 14.75
CA GLN A 32 -51.63 -18.80 13.38
C GLN A 32 -53.00 -19.09 12.73
N ILE A 33 -53.38 -18.26 11.77
CA ILE A 33 -54.63 -18.40 11.01
C ILE A 33 -54.29 -19.21 9.76
N PRO A 34 -54.97 -20.32 9.46
CA PRO A 34 -54.67 -21.11 8.26
C PRO A 34 -54.92 -20.36 6.94
N ASP A 35 -54.04 -20.55 5.97
CA ASP A 35 -54.02 -19.89 4.64
C ASP A 35 -55.24 -20.20 3.73
N GLN A 36 -56.21 -20.95 4.25
CA GLN A 36 -57.47 -21.28 3.59
C GLN A 36 -58.67 -20.50 4.14
N VAL A 37 -58.49 -19.76 5.25
CA VAL A 37 -59.54 -18.95 5.88
C VAL A 37 -59.83 -17.72 5.02
N THR A 38 -61.09 -17.58 4.59
CA THR A 38 -61.57 -16.42 3.82
C THR A 38 -62.35 -15.42 4.69
N SER A 39 -62.83 -15.83 5.87
CA SER A 39 -63.60 -14.96 6.77
C SER A 39 -63.28 -15.17 8.24
N ILE A 40 -63.13 -14.07 8.98
CA ILE A 40 -62.95 -14.05 10.44
C ILE A 40 -64.04 -13.18 11.05
N GLY A 41 -64.86 -13.77 11.92
CA GLY A 41 -66.06 -13.15 12.47
C GLY A 41 -65.83 -12.03 13.50
N SER A 42 -66.92 -11.40 13.89
CA SER A 42 -66.94 -10.32 14.87
C SER A 42 -66.59 -10.85 16.26
N ASN A 43 -65.75 -10.13 17.00
CA ASN A 43 -65.20 -10.53 18.30
C ASN A 43 -64.47 -11.90 18.30
N ALA A 44 -64.12 -12.48 17.14
CA ALA A 44 -63.67 -13.87 17.02
C ALA A 44 -62.45 -14.25 17.88
N PHE A 45 -61.54 -13.33 18.17
CA PHE A 45 -60.36 -13.52 19.03
C PHE A 45 -60.26 -12.43 20.11
N LYS A 46 -61.36 -11.74 20.41
CA LYS A 46 -61.36 -10.59 21.33
C LYS A 46 -61.09 -11.03 22.77
N ILE A 47 -60.29 -10.22 23.46
CA ILE A 47 -60.11 -10.26 24.92
C ILE A 47 -60.74 -9.00 25.53
N SER A 48 -61.71 -9.18 26.41
CA SER A 48 -62.34 -8.14 27.23
C SER A 48 -61.84 -8.19 28.67
N ASP A 49 -61.59 -9.40 29.20
CA ASP A 49 -61.06 -9.59 30.56
C ASP A 49 -59.54 -9.35 30.58
N SER A 50 -59.13 -8.33 31.34
CA SER A 50 -57.74 -7.89 31.43
C SER A 50 -56.82 -8.84 32.20
N SER A 51 -57.37 -9.84 32.89
CA SER A 51 -56.63 -10.92 33.57
C SER A 51 -56.17 -12.03 32.63
N LEU A 52 -56.77 -12.12 31.43
CA LEU A 52 -56.46 -13.16 30.45
C LEU A 52 -55.16 -12.87 29.69
N VAL A 53 -54.45 -13.94 29.31
CA VAL A 53 -53.08 -13.84 28.77
C VAL A 53 -53.03 -13.20 27.38
N GLY A 54 -53.97 -13.56 26.50
CA GLY A 54 -54.08 -13.11 25.12
C GLY A 54 -52.97 -13.61 24.18
N PHE A 55 -53.22 -13.55 22.88
CA PHE A 55 -52.23 -13.91 21.86
C PHE A 55 -51.07 -12.89 21.83
N SER A 56 -49.89 -13.35 21.40
CA SER A 56 -48.63 -12.61 21.49
C SER A 56 -47.79 -12.63 20.22
N GLY A 57 -47.08 -11.54 19.93
CA GLY A 57 -46.14 -11.42 18.82
C GLY A 57 -46.78 -10.86 17.54
N LYS A 58 -46.22 -11.24 16.38
CA LYS A 58 -46.74 -10.85 15.06
C LYS A 58 -48.06 -11.57 14.78
N LEU A 59 -49.09 -10.83 14.38
CA LEU A 59 -50.32 -11.35 13.80
C LEU A 59 -50.23 -11.28 12.28
N THR A 60 -50.34 -12.42 11.61
CA THR A 60 -50.42 -12.49 10.16
C THR A 60 -51.88 -12.70 9.75
N ILE A 61 -52.40 -11.83 8.89
CA ILE A 61 -53.69 -11.97 8.20
C ILE A 61 -53.41 -12.60 6.82
N PRO A 62 -53.76 -13.89 6.60
CA PRO A 62 -53.38 -14.59 5.38
C PRO A 62 -53.98 -14.00 4.10
N ALA A 63 -53.29 -14.20 2.98
CA ALA A 63 -53.67 -13.66 1.67
C ALA A 63 -55.07 -14.10 1.17
N SER A 64 -55.63 -15.18 1.73
CA SER A 64 -56.96 -15.70 1.44
C SER A 64 -58.10 -14.91 2.12
N VAL A 65 -57.82 -14.10 3.14
CA VAL A 65 -58.85 -13.41 3.94
C VAL A 65 -59.51 -12.30 3.12
N GLU A 66 -60.80 -12.48 2.85
CA GLU A 66 -61.65 -11.54 2.11
C GLU A 66 -62.46 -10.64 3.07
N SER A 67 -62.72 -11.12 4.29
CA SER A 67 -63.53 -10.40 5.27
C SER A 67 -63.03 -10.56 6.72
N LEU A 68 -63.06 -9.44 7.44
CA LEU A 68 -62.92 -9.37 8.89
C LEU A 68 -64.24 -8.86 9.49
N GLY A 69 -64.56 -9.31 10.70
CA GLY A 69 -65.65 -8.79 11.53
C GLY A 69 -65.18 -7.72 12.50
N SER A 70 -66.13 -6.92 13.02
CA SER A 70 -65.82 -5.85 13.96
C SER A 70 -65.22 -6.40 15.26
N VAL A 71 -64.28 -5.65 15.85
CA VAL A 71 -63.67 -5.96 17.15
C VAL A 71 -62.89 -7.30 17.18
N ALA A 72 -62.60 -7.92 16.03
CA ALA A 72 -62.13 -9.31 15.93
C ALA A 72 -60.90 -9.66 16.77
N PHE A 73 -59.87 -8.81 16.85
CA PHE A 73 -58.64 -9.07 17.61
C PHE A 73 -58.48 -8.15 18.83
N SER A 74 -59.50 -7.36 19.18
CA SER A 74 -59.40 -6.33 20.22
C SER A 74 -58.94 -6.88 21.56
N GLY A 75 -58.14 -6.11 22.30
CA GLY A 75 -57.68 -6.43 23.65
C GLY A 75 -56.53 -7.43 23.74
N ASN A 76 -56.02 -7.95 22.62
CA ASN A 76 -54.81 -8.76 22.60
C ASN A 76 -53.56 -7.89 22.79
N LYS A 77 -53.36 -7.42 24.03
CA LYS A 77 -52.28 -6.50 24.46
C LYS A 77 -50.86 -6.98 24.15
N LYS A 78 -50.66 -8.26 23.82
CA LYS A 78 -49.35 -8.83 23.47
C LYS A 78 -49.15 -9.04 21.97
N ILE A 79 -50.15 -8.83 21.12
CA ILE A 79 -49.94 -8.75 19.66
C ILE A 79 -49.19 -7.44 19.38
N THR A 80 -47.95 -7.55 18.91
CA THR A 80 -47.00 -6.42 18.79
C THR A 80 -46.89 -5.85 17.39
N SER A 81 -47.27 -6.60 16.37
CA SER A 81 -47.31 -6.15 14.97
C SER A 81 -48.41 -6.90 14.23
N VAL A 82 -48.88 -6.31 13.13
CA VAL A 82 -49.81 -6.95 12.19
C VAL A 82 -49.25 -6.87 10.78
N GLU A 83 -49.34 -7.97 10.06
CA GLU A 83 -48.99 -8.10 8.64
C GLU A 83 -50.20 -8.62 7.88
N PHE A 84 -50.38 -8.14 6.66
CA PHE A 84 -51.42 -8.59 5.73
C PHE A 84 -50.71 -9.15 4.50
N GLU A 85 -50.90 -10.44 4.20
CA GLU A 85 -50.14 -11.11 3.12
C GLU A 85 -50.78 -10.96 1.73
N GLY A 86 -51.96 -10.35 1.63
CA GLY A 86 -52.66 -10.25 0.35
C GLY A 86 -53.68 -9.12 0.25
N ASN A 87 -54.16 -8.93 -0.97
CA ASN A 87 -54.94 -7.77 -1.41
C ASN A 87 -56.42 -8.12 -1.70
N LYS A 88 -56.98 -9.06 -0.92
CA LYS A 88 -58.40 -9.44 -1.01
C LYS A 88 -59.30 -8.66 -0.04
N LEU A 89 -58.74 -8.17 1.06
CA LEU A 89 -59.47 -7.45 2.09
C LEU A 89 -59.81 -6.04 1.60
N THR A 90 -61.10 -5.71 1.48
CA THR A 90 -61.57 -4.40 0.98
C THR A 90 -61.85 -3.38 2.07
N GLN A 91 -61.97 -3.82 3.33
CA GLN A 91 -62.25 -2.94 4.48
C GLN A 91 -61.60 -3.49 5.76
N ILE A 92 -61.22 -2.58 6.67
CA ILE A 92 -60.86 -2.91 8.05
C ILE A 92 -61.99 -2.37 8.95
N PRO A 93 -62.87 -3.24 9.48
CA PRO A 93 -64.01 -2.85 10.32
C PRO A 93 -63.64 -2.15 11.62
N ASP A 94 -64.66 -1.63 12.31
CA ASP A 94 -64.53 -0.93 13.58
C ASP A 94 -63.81 -1.76 14.66
N SER A 95 -62.87 -1.12 15.37
CA SER A 95 -62.18 -1.61 16.56
C SER A 95 -61.38 -2.92 16.41
N VAL A 96 -61.07 -3.37 15.19
CA VAL A 96 -60.45 -4.68 14.93
C VAL A 96 -59.16 -4.92 15.73
N PHE A 97 -58.26 -3.93 15.85
CA PHE A 97 -57.01 -4.02 16.62
C PHE A 97 -56.99 -3.12 17.87
N ARG A 98 -58.16 -2.67 18.33
CA ARG A 98 -58.29 -1.80 19.51
C ARG A 98 -57.66 -2.45 20.74
N TYR A 99 -56.91 -1.71 21.56
CA TYR A 99 -56.18 -2.24 22.73
C TYR A 99 -55.17 -3.37 22.43
N CYS A 100 -54.71 -3.53 21.19
CA CYS A 100 -53.59 -4.42 20.89
C CYS A 100 -52.25 -3.77 21.23
N GLY A 101 -51.21 -4.58 21.48
CA GLY A 101 -49.85 -4.13 21.77
C GLY A 101 -49.06 -3.60 20.56
N LEU A 102 -49.74 -3.32 19.44
CA LEU A 102 -49.14 -2.93 18.16
C LEU A 102 -48.16 -1.78 18.38
N ASN A 103 -46.96 -1.90 17.81
CA ASN A 103 -45.91 -0.89 17.85
C ASN A 103 -45.15 -0.87 16.51
N GLY A 104 -44.22 0.08 16.35
CA GLY A 104 -43.50 0.26 15.10
C GLY A 104 -44.41 0.81 13.99
N ALA A 105 -44.32 0.22 12.80
CA ALA A 105 -45.09 0.60 11.62
C ALA A 105 -46.12 -0.48 11.23
N VAL A 106 -47.25 -0.06 10.65
CA VAL A 106 -48.24 -0.95 10.01
C VAL A 106 -48.52 -0.45 8.60
N VAL A 107 -48.47 -1.35 7.63
CA VAL A 107 -48.86 -1.09 6.25
C VAL A 107 -50.26 -1.66 6.01
N ILE A 108 -51.17 -0.82 5.55
CA ILE A 108 -52.54 -1.21 5.21
C ILE A 108 -52.56 -1.66 3.74
N PRO A 109 -53.19 -2.80 3.38
CA PRO A 109 -53.18 -3.32 2.01
C PRO A 109 -53.77 -2.33 0.99
N PRO A 110 -53.17 -2.21 -0.22
CA PRO A 110 -53.71 -1.43 -1.34
C PRO A 110 -55.20 -1.66 -1.65
N SER A 111 -55.73 -2.86 -1.39
CA SER A 111 -57.14 -3.20 -1.61
C SER A 111 -58.11 -2.59 -0.59
N VAL A 112 -57.63 -2.12 0.56
CA VAL A 112 -58.50 -1.57 1.62
C VAL A 112 -58.96 -0.17 1.25
N GLN A 113 -60.26 -0.03 1.02
CA GLN A 113 -60.91 1.23 0.62
C GLN A 113 -61.86 1.77 1.69
N LYS A 114 -61.82 1.22 2.91
CA LYS A 114 -62.60 1.66 4.07
C LYS A 114 -61.94 1.24 5.38
N ILE A 115 -61.62 2.19 6.25
CA ILE A 115 -61.02 1.97 7.57
C ILE A 115 -61.97 2.52 8.64
N GLY A 116 -62.42 1.63 9.54
CA GLY A 116 -63.44 1.92 10.55
C GLY A 116 -63.00 2.83 11.70
N ARG A 117 -63.88 2.97 12.69
CA ARG A 117 -63.64 3.69 13.95
C ARG A 117 -62.79 2.86 14.91
N ASN A 118 -61.94 3.53 15.68
CA ASN A 118 -61.14 2.98 16.79
C ASN A 118 -60.28 1.76 16.42
N VAL A 119 -59.96 1.56 15.13
CA VAL A 119 -59.22 0.39 14.62
C VAL A 119 -57.88 0.22 15.34
N PHE A 120 -57.18 1.34 15.56
CA PHE A 120 -55.87 1.40 16.23
C PHE A 120 -55.91 2.18 17.55
N ASP A 121 -57.10 2.42 18.11
CA ASP A 121 -57.26 3.10 19.39
C ASP A 121 -56.53 2.32 20.51
N SER A 122 -55.80 3.08 21.33
CA SER A 122 -55.06 2.60 22.50
C SER A 122 -54.03 1.52 22.16
N THR A 123 -53.30 1.73 21.05
CA THR A 123 -52.11 0.97 20.63
C THR A 123 -50.83 1.78 20.84
N ASN A 124 -49.67 1.13 20.77
CA ASN A 124 -48.33 1.77 20.79
C ASN A 124 -47.78 2.06 19.38
N LEU A 125 -48.64 2.05 18.36
CA LEU A 125 -48.25 2.22 16.96
C LEU A 125 -47.61 3.59 16.75
N LYS A 126 -46.46 3.65 16.06
CA LYS A 126 -45.76 4.90 15.74
C LYS A 126 -46.08 5.38 14.33
N THR A 127 -46.12 4.48 13.35
CA THR A 127 -46.35 4.84 11.95
C THR A 127 -47.44 3.98 11.34
N ILE A 128 -48.26 4.58 10.48
CA ILE A 128 -49.21 3.85 9.63
C ILE A 128 -49.08 4.33 8.19
N TYR A 129 -49.01 3.37 7.26
CA TYR A 129 -49.08 3.62 5.82
C TYR A 129 -50.50 3.31 5.35
N LEU A 130 -51.22 4.34 4.94
CA LEU A 130 -52.53 4.23 4.31
C LEU A 130 -52.35 3.85 2.83
N PRO A 131 -53.27 3.06 2.25
CA PRO A 131 -53.22 2.75 0.82
C PRO A 131 -53.67 3.97 0.00
N LYS A 132 -53.59 3.89 -1.33
CA LYS A 132 -54.19 4.89 -2.21
C LYS A 132 -55.70 4.70 -2.29
N ARG A 133 -56.48 5.79 -2.33
CA ARG A 133 -57.91 5.73 -2.69
C ARG A 133 -58.06 5.37 -4.16
N THR A 134 -58.84 4.33 -4.45
CA THR A 134 -59.19 3.95 -5.83
C THR A 134 -60.29 4.82 -6.42
N ASP A 135 -60.97 5.61 -5.58
CA ASP A 135 -62.07 6.51 -5.93
C ASP A 135 -61.92 7.82 -5.14
N GLU A 136 -61.70 8.92 -5.86
CA GLU A 136 -61.52 10.26 -5.29
C GLU A 136 -62.79 10.82 -4.62
N SER A 137 -63.96 10.24 -4.88
CA SER A 137 -65.23 10.59 -4.23
C SER A 137 -65.50 9.81 -2.94
N ASN A 138 -64.75 8.74 -2.66
CA ASN A 138 -64.94 7.88 -1.49
C ASN A 138 -64.59 8.62 -0.19
N THR A 139 -65.61 9.15 0.49
CA THR A 139 -65.51 9.81 1.81
C THR A 139 -65.48 8.83 3.00
N ALA A 140 -65.75 7.54 2.76
CA ALA A 140 -65.71 6.49 3.77
C ALA A 140 -64.32 5.82 3.90
N PHE A 141 -63.33 6.26 3.13
CA PHE A 141 -61.99 5.68 3.06
C PHE A 141 -61.30 5.53 4.42
N ILE A 142 -61.29 6.60 5.20
CA ILE A 142 -60.79 6.62 6.57
C ILE A 142 -61.80 7.33 7.46
N ASN A 143 -61.87 6.97 8.74
CA ASN A 143 -62.77 7.63 9.68
C ASN A 143 -62.01 8.62 10.58
N SER A 144 -62.65 9.73 10.95
CA SER A 144 -62.09 10.68 11.92
C SER A 144 -61.70 10.03 13.26
N GLY A 145 -62.43 8.99 13.67
CA GLY A 145 -62.14 8.19 14.85
C GLY A 145 -61.23 6.98 14.64
N THR A 146 -60.59 6.77 13.48
CA THR A 146 -59.79 5.56 13.19
C THR A 146 -58.70 5.27 14.24
N PHE A 147 -58.08 6.32 14.78
CA PHE A 147 -57.00 6.25 15.77
C PHE A 147 -57.46 6.47 17.22
N GLY A 148 -58.77 6.52 17.47
CA GLY A 148 -59.37 6.82 18.77
C GLY A 148 -59.65 8.31 18.98
N THR A 149 -60.48 8.62 19.97
CA THR A 149 -60.96 9.98 20.27
C THR A 149 -60.22 10.70 21.39
N PHE A 150 -59.28 10.02 22.06
CA PHE A 150 -58.52 10.57 23.19
C PHE A 150 -57.01 10.54 22.89
N SER A 151 -56.25 11.42 23.56
CA SER A 151 -54.87 11.83 23.25
C SER A 151 -53.77 10.74 23.35
N ASN A 152 -54.13 9.47 23.46
CA ASN A 152 -53.22 8.38 23.85
C ASN A 152 -52.50 7.68 22.67
N SER A 153 -52.63 8.19 21.44
CA SER A 153 -51.93 7.63 20.28
C SER A 153 -50.41 7.87 20.39
N LYS A 154 -49.61 6.80 20.47
CA LYS A 154 -48.14 6.88 20.29
C LYS A 154 -47.70 7.19 18.86
N LEU A 155 -48.68 7.33 17.97
CA LEU A 155 -48.52 7.64 16.55
C LEU A 155 -47.71 8.94 16.38
N THR A 156 -46.59 8.85 15.67
CA THR A 156 -45.72 9.95 15.26
C THR A 156 -46.01 10.36 13.82
N ALA A 157 -46.38 9.43 12.94
CA ALA A 157 -46.62 9.69 11.52
C ALA A 157 -47.80 8.88 10.94
N ILE A 158 -48.55 9.51 10.03
CA ILE A 158 -49.54 8.90 9.14
C ILE A 158 -49.08 9.18 7.72
N VAL A 159 -48.61 8.15 7.02
CA VAL A 159 -48.14 8.26 5.64
C VAL A 159 -49.30 7.92 4.71
N CYS A 160 -49.58 8.80 3.75
CA CYS A 160 -50.62 8.65 2.75
C CYS A 160 -50.08 8.98 1.35
N HIS A 161 -50.90 8.81 0.32
CA HIS A 161 -50.55 9.26 -1.03
C HIS A 161 -50.74 10.77 -1.19
N LYS A 162 -49.91 11.39 -2.04
CA LYS A 162 -49.89 12.84 -2.31
C LYS A 162 -51.28 13.38 -2.73
N GLU A 163 -52.01 12.61 -3.54
CA GLU A 163 -53.35 12.95 -4.01
C GLU A 163 -54.39 12.92 -2.87
N ASP A 164 -54.22 12.01 -1.90
CA ASP A 164 -55.18 11.79 -0.81
C ASP A 164 -54.91 12.66 0.43
N PHE A 165 -53.75 13.30 0.51
CA PHE A 165 -53.28 14.09 1.65
C PHE A 165 -54.33 15.09 2.19
N SER A 166 -54.99 15.83 1.29
CA SER A 166 -56.00 16.83 1.68
C SER A 166 -57.25 16.18 2.30
N VAL A 167 -57.72 15.08 1.72
CA VAL A 167 -58.89 14.32 2.22
C VAL A 167 -58.56 13.64 3.55
N VAL A 168 -57.38 13.04 3.68
CA VAL A 168 -56.93 12.40 4.93
C VAL A 168 -56.78 13.45 6.05
N CYS A 169 -56.16 14.60 5.77
CA CYS A 169 -56.00 15.69 6.75
C CYS A 169 -57.33 16.30 7.19
N SER A 170 -58.25 16.58 6.26
CA SER A 170 -59.58 17.12 6.60
C SER A 170 -60.43 16.13 7.38
N THR A 171 -60.38 14.83 7.03
CA THR A 171 -61.15 13.78 7.71
C THR A 171 -60.65 13.50 9.12
N LEU A 172 -59.33 13.45 9.34
CA LEU A 172 -58.74 13.12 10.64
C LEU A 172 -58.65 14.31 11.62
N GLY A 173 -58.88 15.54 11.15
CA GLY A 173 -58.88 16.73 11.98
C GLY A 173 -57.50 17.17 12.49
N SER A 174 -57.46 18.30 13.20
CA SER A 174 -56.23 19.04 13.54
C SER A 174 -55.23 18.31 14.44
N GLN A 175 -55.67 17.29 15.19
CA GLN A 175 -54.81 16.46 16.04
C GLN A 175 -53.91 15.54 15.21
N PHE A 176 -54.47 14.93 14.16
CA PHE A 176 -53.81 13.92 13.35
C PHE A 176 -53.28 14.47 12.05
N SER A 177 -53.88 15.53 11.46
CA SER A 177 -53.36 16.18 10.26
C SER A 177 -51.95 16.76 10.46
N LYS A 178 -51.59 17.19 11.68
CA LYS A 178 -50.22 17.58 12.06
C LYS A 178 -49.21 16.42 12.14
N LYS A 179 -49.69 15.18 12.02
CA LYS A 179 -48.91 13.93 11.95
C LYS A 179 -49.02 13.27 10.57
N THR A 180 -49.91 13.76 9.71
CA THR A 180 -50.12 13.25 8.36
C THR A 180 -49.12 13.88 7.40
N GLY A 181 -48.57 13.05 6.52
CA GLY A 181 -47.67 13.44 5.45
C GLY A 181 -47.67 12.43 4.31
N TYR A 182 -46.84 12.69 3.31
CA TYR A 182 -46.49 11.74 2.24
C TYR A 182 -44.99 11.83 1.98
N GLU A 183 -44.39 10.74 1.52
CA GLU A 183 -42.94 10.67 1.28
C GLU A 183 -42.56 11.55 0.08
N ILE A 184 -41.52 12.35 0.27
CA ILE A 184 -40.92 13.26 -0.71
C ILE A 184 -39.40 13.17 -0.62
N SER A 185 -38.70 13.32 -1.75
CA SER A 185 -37.25 13.38 -1.76
C SER A 185 -36.80 14.83 -1.98
N VAL A 186 -36.05 15.38 -1.03
CA VAL A 186 -35.64 16.79 -1.02
C VAL A 186 -34.26 16.94 -1.66
N SER A 187 -34.18 17.72 -2.73
CA SER A 187 -32.99 17.90 -3.57
C SER A 187 -32.31 19.25 -3.38
N PHE A 188 -31.00 19.29 -3.63
CA PHE A 188 -30.14 20.45 -3.43
C PHE A 188 -29.80 21.14 -4.76
N VAL A 189 -30.48 22.24 -5.06
CA VAL A 189 -30.27 23.00 -6.29
C VAL A 189 -28.86 23.59 -6.29
N ASN A 190 -28.06 23.34 -7.33
CA ASN A 190 -26.71 23.89 -7.49
C ASN A 190 -25.74 23.63 -6.30
N GLY A 191 -25.95 22.52 -5.57
CA GLY A 191 -25.13 22.10 -4.42
C GLY A 191 -23.97 21.14 -4.74
N GLY A 192 -23.84 20.71 -6.00
CA GLY A 192 -22.97 19.59 -6.37
C GLY A 192 -23.68 18.24 -6.29
N SER A 193 -22.92 17.14 -6.24
CA SER A 193 -23.42 15.76 -6.30
C SER A 193 -23.99 15.24 -4.97
N ALA A 194 -24.75 16.06 -4.25
CA ALA A 194 -25.40 15.64 -3.01
C ALA A 194 -26.66 14.85 -3.35
N GLU A 195 -26.75 13.62 -2.84
CA GLU A 195 -27.93 12.77 -3.01
C GLU A 195 -29.19 13.41 -2.39
N PRO A 196 -30.38 13.26 -3.01
CA PRO A 196 -31.65 13.67 -2.42
C PRO A 196 -31.91 13.01 -1.06
N ILE A 197 -32.64 13.72 -0.20
CA ILE A 197 -32.92 13.30 1.17
C ILE A 197 -34.42 13.03 1.36
N ASP A 198 -34.76 11.78 1.62
CA ASP A 198 -36.15 11.34 1.83
C ASP A 198 -36.73 11.86 3.14
N ARG A 199 -37.89 12.49 3.07
CA ARG A 199 -38.60 13.11 4.19
C ARG A 199 -40.11 13.01 4.03
N LEU A 200 -40.85 13.41 5.06
CA LEU A 200 -42.31 13.52 5.01
C LEU A 200 -42.76 14.97 4.81
N TYR A 201 -43.56 15.19 3.76
CA TYR A 201 -44.32 16.42 3.56
C TYR A 201 -45.19 16.71 4.80
N ASN A 202 -45.32 17.99 5.16
CA ASN A 202 -46.08 18.48 6.31
C ASN A 202 -45.53 18.08 7.70
N LEU A 203 -44.34 17.47 7.77
CA LEU A 203 -43.59 17.24 9.01
C LEU A 203 -42.24 17.98 9.02
N PRO A 204 -41.62 18.18 10.21
CA PRO A 204 -40.29 18.79 10.34
C PRO A 204 -39.17 18.04 9.60
N TYR A 205 -38.14 18.77 9.16
CA TYR A 205 -36.93 18.23 8.51
C TYR A 205 -36.19 17.14 9.29
N ASN A 206 -36.36 17.08 10.60
CA ASN A 206 -35.76 16.06 11.45
C ASN A 206 -36.53 14.74 11.53
N TYR A 207 -37.67 14.58 10.85
CA TYR A 207 -38.30 13.28 10.74
C TYR A 207 -37.48 12.36 9.82
N THR A 208 -37.03 11.23 10.36
CA THR A 208 -36.29 10.18 9.65
C THR A 208 -37.05 8.86 9.69
N LYS A 209 -36.78 7.99 8.70
CA LYS A 209 -37.37 6.66 8.54
C LYS A 209 -36.34 5.61 8.96
N ASP A 210 -36.70 4.72 9.89
CA ASP A 210 -35.84 3.58 10.24
C ASP A 210 -36.04 2.36 9.31
N ASP A 211 -35.20 1.34 9.47
CA ASP A 211 -35.24 0.08 8.70
C ASP A 211 -36.57 -0.69 8.83
N GLN A 212 -37.39 -0.38 9.84
CA GLN A 212 -38.72 -0.95 10.06
C GLN A 212 -39.83 -0.09 9.45
N GLY A 213 -39.47 0.98 8.72
CA GLY A 213 -40.40 1.93 8.12
C GLY A 213 -41.04 2.86 9.14
N VAL A 214 -40.49 3.01 10.35
CA VAL A 214 -41.01 3.93 11.36
C VAL A 214 -40.47 5.33 11.10
N TRP A 215 -41.39 6.28 10.97
CA TRP A 215 -41.07 7.70 10.87
C TRP A 215 -41.15 8.38 12.25
N SER A 216 -40.06 9.01 12.69
CA SER A 216 -40.03 9.78 13.94
C SER A 216 -39.03 10.93 13.91
N ALA A 217 -39.24 11.93 14.76
CA ALA A 217 -38.32 13.06 14.94
C ALA A 217 -37.00 12.60 15.57
N ASP A 218 -35.90 12.87 14.88
CA ASP A 218 -34.53 12.68 15.32
C ASP A 218 -33.93 14.01 15.80
N SER A 219 -33.72 14.17 17.11
CA SER A 219 -33.10 15.38 17.67
C SER A 219 -31.60 15.50 17.37
N THR A 220 -30.96 14.43 16.87
CA THR A 220 -29.55 14.39 16.47
C THR A 220 -29.34 14.73 15.00
N TYR A 221 -30.37 14.69 14.16
CA TYR A 221 -30.30 15.12 12.78
C TYR A 221 -29.75 16.55 12.68
N ARG A 222 -28.79 16.75 11.77
CA ARG A 222 -28.24 18.05 11.41
C ARG A 222 -28.26 18.22 9.92
N PHE A 223 -28.51 19.45 9.48
CA PHE A 223 -28.57 19.77 8.06
C PHE A 223 -27.23 19.48 7.36
N PRO A 224 -27.19 18.77 6.22
CA PRO A 224 -25.95 18.38 5.56
C PRO A 224 -25.13 19.60 5.13
N GLN A 225 -23.83 19.57 5.44
CA GLN A 225 -22.87 20.65 5.13
C GLN A 225 -22.37 20.53 3.69
N ILE A 226 -23.25 20.80 2.73
CA ILE A 226 -22.98 20.66 1.30
C ILE A 226 -22.23 21.90 0.81
N GLN A 227 -20.94 21.74 0.46
CA GLN A 227 -20.04 22.82 0.01
C GLN A 227 -19.98 24.03 0.98
N GLY A 228 -20.23 23.83 2.27
CA GLY A 228 -20.34 24.92 3.26
C GLY A 228 -21.58 25.81 3.12
N LYS A 229 -22.48 25.53 2.16
CA LYS A 229 -23.64 26.37 1.85
C LYS A 229 -24.74 26.21 2.88
N LYS A 230 -25.41 27.33 3.16
CA LYS A 230 -26.69 27.40 3.91
C LYS A 230 -27.85 27.26 2.92
N TRP A 231 -28.93 26.62 3.35
CA TRP A 231 -30.02 26.20 2.46
C TRP A 231 -31.35 26.88 2.81
N GLY A 232 -32.10 27.31 1.81
CA GLY A 232 -33.35 28.04 1.97
C GLY A 232 -34.48 27.48 1.09
N LEU A 233 -35.72 27.86 1.40
CA LEU A 233 -36.91 27.40 0.67
C LEU A 233 -37.09 28.10 -0.70
N THR A 234 -36.38 29.19 -0.98
CA THR A 234 -36.49 29.94 -2.24
C THR A 234 -35.11 30.44 -2.69
N GLU A 235 -34.97 30.74 -3.99
CA GLU A 235 -33.74 31.27 -4.59
C GLU A 235 -33.22 32.56 -3.93
N ASN A 236 -34.13 33.36 -3.36
CA ASN A 236 -33.82 34.62 -2.66
C ASN A 236 -34.03 34.51 -1.13
N ALA A 237 -33.97 33.30 -0.57
CA ALA A 237 -34.07 33.13 0.88
C ALA A 237 -32.87 33.83 1.57
N VAL A 238 -33.14 34.49 2.70
CA VAL A 238 -32.11 35.17 3.52
C VAL A 238 -31.92 34.53 4.91
N SER A 239 -32.69 33.47 5.20
CA SER A 239 -32.64 32.72 6.44
C SER A 239 -32.61 31.22 6.13
N PRO A 240 -31.70 30.45 6.76
CA PRO A 240 -31.60 29.01 6.51
C PRO A 240 -32.82 28.26 7.04
N VAL A 241 -33.15 27.14 6.39
CA VAL A 241 -34.05 26.14 6.97
C VAL A 241 -33.38 25.47 8.16
N SER A 242 -34.16 25.26 9.21
CA SER A 242 -33.80 24.50 10.39
C SER A 242 -34.34 23.07 10.33
N GLU A 243 -33.77 22.20 11.15
CA GLU A 243 -34.22 20.82 11.30
C GLU A 243 -35.66 20.72 11.89
N THR A 244 -36.17 21.80 12.49
CA THR A 244 -37.53 21.89 13.00
C THR A 244 -38.55 22.47 12.00
N ASP A 245 -38.13 22.99 10.86
CA ASP A 245 -39.03 23.60 9.89
C ASP A 245 -39.87 22.55 9.14
N ILE A 246 -41.15 22.87 8.95
CA ILE A 246 -42.12 21.99 8.29
C ILE A 246 -41.85 21.95 6.78
N ILE A 247 -41.57 20.77 6.27
CA ILE A 247 -41.25 20.55 4.87
C ILE A 247 -42.52 20.62 4.02
N LYS A 248 -42.49 21.42 2.95
CA LYS A 248 -43.62 21.57 2.02
C LYS A 248 -43.21 21.54 0.54
N GLN A 249 -41.98 21.11 0.24
CA GLN A 249 -41.39 21.16 -1.10
C GLN A 249 -40.23 20.18 -1.26
N GLU A 250 -39.88 19.88 -2.51
CA GLU A 250 -38.90 18.87 -2.94
C GLU A 250 -37.53 19.48 -3.32
N LYS A 251 -37.36 20.80 -3.16
CA LYS A 251 -36.14 21.54 -3.54
C LYS A 251 -35.71 22.50 -2.44
N LEU A 252 -34.41 22.59 -2.24
CA LEU A 252 -33.76 23.63 -1.44
C LEU A 252 -32.73 24.36 -2.28
N TYR A 253 -32.60 25.66 -2.03
CA TYR A 253 -31.78 26.59 -2.78
C TYR A 253 -30.64 27.10 -1.89
N PRO A 254 -29.44 27.33 -2.45
CA PRO A 254 -28.32 27.86 -1.70
C PRO A 254 -28.60 29.32 -1.37
N ILE A 255 -28.32 29.73 -0.13
CA ILE A 255 -28.49 31.11 0.30
C ILE A 255 -27.20 31.87 -0.02
N SER A 256 -27.11 32.35 -1.27
CA SER A 256 -25.98 33.17 -1.71
C SER A 256 -25.87 34.51 -0.97
N ALA A 257 -26.88 34.92 -0.19
CA ALA A 257 -26.80 36.10 0.69
C ALA A 257 -26.06 35.85 2.01
N LEU A 258 -25.66 34.60 2.29
CA LEU A 258 -24.94 34.16 3.49
C LEU A 258 -23.65 33.39 3.14
N GLU A 259 -23.20 33.49 1.88
CA GLU A 259 -21.88 33.02 1.42
C GLU A 259 -20.82 34.03 1.86
N ASP A 260 -19.60 33.56 2.14
CA ASP A 260 -18.51 34.46 2.53
C ASP A 260 -17.97 35.22 1.31
N PRO A 261 -17.51 36.47 1.48
CA PRO A 261 -16.94 37.27 0.40
C PRO A 261 -15.62 36.68 -0.12
N VAL A 262 -15.39 36.82 -1.43
CA VAL A 262 -14.09 36.56 -2.06
C VAL A 262 -13.22 37.79 -1.87
N ILE A 263 -12.04 37.61 -1.28
CA ILE A 263 -11.09 38.69 -1.02
C ILE A 263 -9.85 38.44 -1.86
N THR A 264 -9.44 39.45 -2.63
CA THR A 264 -8.29 39.36 -3.53
C THR A 264 -7.29 40.45 -3.18
N PHE A 265 -6.03 40.06 -3.05
CA PHE A 265 -4.92 40.98 -2.80
C PHE A 265 -4.20 41.29 -4.11
N GLY A 266 -3.76 42.55 -4.27
CA GLY A 266 -2.88 42.94 -5.36
C GLY A 266 -1.44 42.51 -5.11
N ASP A 267 -0.65 42.44 -6.18
CA ASP A 267 0.71 41.87 -6.23
C ASP A 267 1.71 42.45 -5.21
N GLY A 268 1.43 43.63 -4.65
CA GLY A 268 2.28 44.29 -3.65
C GLY A 268 2.27 43.68 -2.24
N ILE A 269 1.39 42.72 -1.93
CA ILE A 269 1.16 42.29 -0.54
C ILE A 269 2.30 41.44 0.07
N ASP A 270 3.04 40.70 -0.75
CA ASP A 270 4.20 39.89 -0.33
C ASP A 270 5.55 40.61 -0.58
N LYS A 271 5.55 41.95 -0.70
CA LYS A 271 6.76 42.73 -1.04
C LYS A 271 7.86 42.60 0.04
N VAL A 272 9.02 42.10 -0.39
CA VAL A 272 10.31 42.32 0.28
C VAL A 272 10.77 43.74 -0.05
N TYR A 273 11.07 44.55 0.96
CA TYR A 273 11.31 45.99 0.73
C TYR A 273 12.74 46.27 0.27
N ASP A 274 12.82 46.88 -0.91
CA ASP A 274 14.03 47.28 -1.64
C ASP A 274 14.48 48.72 -1.33
N GLY A 275 13.57 49.55 -0.80
CA GLY A 275 13.77 50.99 -0.60
C GLY A 275 12.70 51.85 -1.27
N GLU A 276 11.92 51.29 -2.21
CA GLU A 276 10.98 52.03 -3.05
C GLU A 276 9.53 51.97 -2.53
N PRO A 277 8.76 53.09 -2.61
CA PRO A 277 7.35 53.14 -2.20
C PRO A 277 6.48 52.05 -2.85
N ALA A 278 5.49 51.56 -2.12
CA ALA A 278 4.60 50.49 -2.60
C ALA A 278 3.14 50.73 -2.22
N ALA A 279 2.21 50.36 -3.12
CA ALA A 279 0.77 50.43 -2.87
C ALA A 279 0.22 49.02 -2.60
N LEU A 280 -0.27 48.79 -1.38
CA LEU A 280 -0.99 47.58 -0.98
C LEU A 280 -2.45 47.73 -1.36
N LYS A 281 -2.94 46.87 -2.26
CA LYS A 281 -4.30 46.90 -2.79
C LYS A 281 -5.07 45.65 -2.32
N VAL A 282 -6.30 45.85 -1.86
CA VAL A 282 -7.21 44.78 -1.44
C VAL A 282 -8.58 45.02 -2.07
N THR A 283 -9.17 43.98 -2.64
CA THR A 283 -10.53 44.01 -3.18
C THR A 283 -11.41 42.96 -2.51
N ALA A 284 -12.71 43.25 -2.43
CA ALA A 284 -13.71 42.37 -1.85
C ALA A 284 -14.93 42.27 -2.78
N GLU A 285 -15.22 41.05 -3.21
CA GLU A 285 -16.36 40.71 -4.04
C GLU A 285 -17.29 39.73 -3.30
N HIS A 286 -18.57 39.77 -3.61
CA HIS A 286 -19.54 38.81 -3.07
C HIS A 286 -20.60 38.53 -4.15
N PRO A 287 -21.06 37.28 -4.36
CA PRO A 287 -21.89 36.91 -5.52
C PRO A 287 -23.18 37.74 -5.71
N MET A 288 -23.74 38.26 -4.62
CA MET A 288 -24.93 39.12 -4.63
C MET A 288 -24.65 40.61 -4.45
N ALA A 289 -23.38 41.06 -4.42
CA ALA A 289 -23.04 42.46 -4.19
C ALA A 289 -23.56 43.36 -5.33
N LYS A 290 -24.41 44.33 -4.98
CA LYS A 290 -24.92 45.36 -5.89
C LYS A 290 -24.95 46.73 -5.21
N PRO A 291 -24.61 47.84 -5.90
CA PRO A 291 -24.72 49.18 -5.34
C PRO A 291 -26.18 49.54 -5.01
N ILE A 292 -26.42 50.09 -3.81
CA ILE A 292 -27.77 50.41 -3.31
C ILE A 292 -28.59 51.35 -4.22
N GLY A 293 -27.95 52.21 -5.01
CA GLY A 293 -28.63 53.15 -5.91
C GLY A 293 -29.50 52.51 -7.00
N LYS A 294 -29.47 51.18 -7.16
CA LYS A 294 -30.32 50.42 -8.09
C LYS A 294 -31.29 49.44 -7.38
N ALA A 295 -31.29 49.41 -6.05
CA ALA A 295 -32.03 48.42 -5.27
C ALA A 295 -33.50 48.81 -5.04
N LYS A 296 -34.37 47.80 -5.00
CA LYS A 296 -35.81 47.90 -4.73
C LYS A 296 -36.15 47.26 -3.39
N THR A 297 -37.38 47.47 -2.91
CA THR A 297 -37.89 46.73 -1.73
C THR A 297 -37.89 45.24 -2.01
N GLY A 298 -37.27 44.47 -1.11
CA GLY A 298 -37.02 43.03 -1.25
C GLY A 298 -35.61 42.67 -1.73
N ASP A 299 -34.84 43.62 -2.27
CA ASP A 299 -33.47 43.35 -2.69
C ASP A 299 -32.52 43.23 -1.47
N VAL A 300 -31.49 42.39 -1.63
CA VAL A 300 -30.34 42.33 -0.74
C VAL A 300 -29.23 43.20 -1.32
N VAL A 301 -28.65 44.09 -0.50
CA VAL A 301 -27.52 44.95 -0.84
C VAL A 301 -26.34 44.71 0.11
N PHE A 302 -25.12 44.94 -0.37
CA PHE A 302 -23.90 44.66 0.38
C PHE A 302 -23.12 45.94 0.68
N TYR A 303 -22.52 45.99 1.86
CA TYR A 303 -21.66 47.07 2.33
C TYR A 303 -20.32 46.52 2.80
N TYR A 304 -19.24 47.15 2.36
CA TYR A 304 -17.88 46.90 2.81
C TYR A 304 -17.40 48.08 3.66
N THR A 305 -16.84 47.79 4.83
CA THR A 305 -16.17 48.79 5.67
C THR A 305 -14.73 48.32 5.89
N TRP A 306 -13.77 49.17 5.53
CA TRP A 306 -12.34 48.84 5.54
C TRP A 306 -11.63 49.54 6.70
N SER A 307 -10.65 48.87 7.30
CA SER A 307 -9.79 49.43 8.34
C SER A 307 -8.36 48.90 8.22
N TRP A 308 -7.38 49.80 8.12
CA TRP A 308 -5.96 49.41 8.14
C TRP A 308 -5.36 49.59 9.53
N GLY A 309 -4.86 48.50 10.12
CA GLY A 309 -4.04 48.52 11.32
C GLY A 309 -2.61 48.92 10.96
N THR A 310 -2.23 50.15 11.33
CA THR A 310 -0.93 50.76 11.00
C THR A 310 -0.27 51.33 12.26
N ILE A 311 1.04 51.58 12.21
CA ILE A 311 1.83 51.92 13.41
C ILE A 311 1.52 53.33 13.94
N THR A 312 0.86 54.18 13.15
CA THR A 312 0.17 55.40 13.61
C THR A 312 -1.32 55.25 13.34
N SER A 313 -2.18 55.72 14.25
CA SER A 313 -3.64 55.52 14.12
C SER A 313 -4.24 56.35 12.99
N SER A 314 -4.27 55.82 11.76
CA SER A 314 -5.05 56.37 10.65
C SER A 314 -6.55 56.13 10.88
N SER A 315 -7.35 57.19 10.80
CA SER A 315 -8.81 57.09 10.89
C SER A 315 -9.40 56.27 9.73
N ALA A 316 -10.39 55.43 10.04
CA ALA A 316 -11.06 54.57 9.05
C ALA A 316 -11.63 55.39 7.88
N VAL A 317 -11.21 55.07 6.66
CA VAL A 317 -11.71 55.70 5.43
C VAL A 317 -13.01 55.01 5.02
N LEU A 318 -14.12 55.75 5.07
CA LEU A 318 -15.45 55.22 4.84
C LEU A 318 -15.85 55.21 3.35
N LYS A 319 -16.27 54.02 2.90
CA LYS A 319 -17.14 53.73 1.74
C LYS A 319 -16.54 53.90 0.34
N GLY A 320 -16.05 52.77 -0.19
CA GLY A 320 -16.00 52.44 -1.63
C GLY A 320 -16.79 51.15 -1.90
N PHE A 321 -17.22 50.94 -3.13
CA PHE A 321 -17.52 49.59 -3.63
C PHE A 321 -16.18 48.92 -3.99
N ASP A 322 -16.14 47.58 -4.03
CA ASP A 322 -15.05 46.70 -4.49
C ASP A 322 -13.61 46.85 -3.93
N GLU A 323 -13.04 48.04 -3.69
CA GLU A 323 -11.59 48.22 -3.53
C GLU A 323 -11.14 49.14 -2.37
N ASN A 324 -9.96 48.86 -1.81
CA ASN A 324 -9.20 49.76 -0.94
C ASN A 324 -7.68 49.67 -1.19
N THR A 325 -6.96 50.80 -1.09
CA THR A 325 -5.51 50.87 -1.31
C THR A 325 -4.81 51.63 -0.18
N TYR A 326 -3.70 51.09 0.34
CA TYR A 326 -2.83 51.70 1.34
C TYR A 326 -1.40 51.87 0.81
N ASN A 327 -0.85 53.08 0.93
CA ASN A 327 0.51 53.38 0.46
C ASN A 327 1.53 53.22 1.60
N VAL A 328 2.52 52.34 1.40
CA VAL A 328 3.65 52.10 2.29
C VAL A 328 4.79 53.06 1.94
N THR A 329 5.25 53.82 2.94
CA THR A 329 6.32 54.82 2.79
C THR A 329 7.50 54.63 3.75
N ASP A 330 7.51 53.56 4.54
CA ASP A 330 8.51 53.31 5.58
C ASP A 330 8.53 51.83 5.96
N VAL A 331 9.73 51.25 6.08
CA VAL A 331 9.94 49.89 6.60
C VAL A 331 10.81 49.96 7.84
N ARG A 332 10.11 50.20 8.95
CA ARG A 332 10.52 49.69 10.26
C ARG A 332 10.51 48.17 10.22
N GLU A 333 11.45 47.55 10.93
CA GLU A 333 11.22 46.22 11.50
C GLU A 333 9.94 46.33 12.38
N PRO A 334 8.81 45.69 12.01
CA PRO A 334 7.55 46.05 12.63
C PRO A 334 7.48 45.48 14.04
N ARG A 335 7.38 46.34 15.07
CA ARG A 335 6.96 45.90 16.41
C ARG A 335 5.60 45.19 16.38
N PHE A 336 4.77 45.52 15.39
CA PHE A 336 3.48 44.89 15.07
C PHE A 336 3.30 44.87 13.55
N PRO A 337 2.76 43.80 12.95
CA PRO A 337 2.52 43.73 11.51
C PRO A 337 1.43 44.71 11.06
N ILE A 338 1.43 45.06 9.78
CA ILE A 338 0.31 45.81 9.18
C ILE A 338 -0.87 44.84 9.08
N SER A 339 -2.10 45.32 9.26
CA SER A 339 -3.30 44.52 9.00
C SER A 339 -4.34 45.28 8.19
N CYS A 340 -5.17 44.54 7.45
CA CYS A 340 -6.35 45.04 6.77
C CYS A 340 -7.56 44.26 7.28
N GLY A 341 -8.48 44.95 7.97
CA GLY A 341 -9.78 44.43 8.34
C GLY A 341 -10.84 44.86 7.31
N VAL A 342 -11.70 43.93 6.90
CA VAL A 342 -12.91 44.22 6.12
C VAL A 342 -14.14 43.64 6.82
N ARG A 343 -15.09 44.52 7.13
CA ARG A 343 -16.44 44.16 7.58
C ARG A 343 -17.38 44.15 6.39
N VAL A 344 -18.01 43.01 6.14
CA VAL A 344 -19.02 42.83 5.08
C VAL A 344 -20.39 42.70 5.72
N GLN A 345 -21.36 43.51 5.27
CA GLN A 345 -22.73 43.47 5.78
C GLN A 345 -23.73 43.29 4.63
N ALA A 346 -24.60 42.28 4.73
CA ALA A 346 -25.75 42.13 3.85
C ALA A 346 -26.99 42.74 4.50
N CYS A 347 -27.67 43.63 3.78
CA CYS A 347 -28.83 44.36 4.23
C CYS A 347 -30.04 44.09 3.34
N LEU A 348 -31.19 43.82 3.94
CA LEU A 348 -32.47 43.72 3.25
C LEU A 348 -33.08 45.11 3.10
N VAL A 349 -33.49 45.47 1.89
CA VAL A 349 -34.09 46.78 1.58
C VAL A 349 -35.61 46.71 1.78
N ASN A 350 -36.13 47.61 2.62
CA ASN A 350 -37.57 47.79 2.85
C ASN A 350 -37.93 49.28 2.73
N GLY A 351 -38.60 49.66 1.64
CA GLY A 351 -38.77 51.06 1.26
C GLY A 351 -37.41 51.74 1.07
N THR A 352 -37.18 52.81 1.82
CA THR A 352 -35.89 53.53 1.89
C THR A 352 -34.93 53.00 2.97
N LYS A 353 -35.35 52.01 3.77
CA LYS A 353 -34.58 51.50 4.91
C LYS A 353 -33.89 50.18 4.56
N ALA A 354 -32.56 50.20 4.51
CA ALA A 354 -31.75 48.99 4.49
C ALA A 354 -31.49 48.52 5.93
N THR A 355 -31.77 47.24 6.24
CA THR A 355 -31.55 46.66 7.58
C THR A 355 -30.60 45.47 7.49
N PRO A 356 -29.47 45.44 8.23
CA PRO A 356 -28.53 44.33 8.19
C PRO A 356 -29.13 43.05 8.77
N PHE A 357 -28.88 41.92 8.12
CA PHE A 357 -29.24 40.58 8.62
C PHE A 357 -28.06 39.59 8.61
N TYR A 358 -26.98 39.91 7.90
CA TYR A 358 -25.71 39.20 7.96
C TYR A 358 -24.58 40.21 8.09
N THR A 359 -23.57 39.87 8.89
CA THR A 359 -22.35 40.64 9.08
C THR A 359 -21.22 39.67 9.38
N VAL A 360 -20.12 39.81 8.66
CA VAL A 360 -18.89 39.04 8.86
C VAL A 360 -17.72 40.02 8.87
N ASP A 361 -16.76 39.78 9.76
CA ASP A 361 -15.51 40.51 9.87
C ASP A 361 -14.39 39.58 9.44
N HIS A 362 -13.51 40.05 8.55
CA HIS A 362 -12.30 39.34 8.17
C HIS A 362 -11.10 40.25 8.41
N ASP A 363 -10.12 39.76 9.16
CA ASP A 363 -8.85 40.45 9.39
C ASP A 363 -7.72 39.72 8.67
N PHE A 364 -6.90 40.46 7.92
CA PHE A 364 -5.76 39.97 7.17
C PHE A 364 -4.48 40.64 7.68
N THR A 365 -3.40 39.88 7.82
CA THR A 365 -2.11 40.39 8.27
C THR A 365 -1.14 40.47 7.10
N VAL A 366 -0.50 41.63 6.92
CA VAL A 366 0.50 41.89 5.89
C VAL A 366 1.88 42.01 6.55
N HIS A 367 2.80 41.15 6.13
CA HIS A 367 4.15 41.06 6.68
C HIS A 367 5.18 41.65 5.70
N LEU A 368 5.52 42.93 5.88
CA LEU A 368 6.68 43.52 5.21
C LEU A 368 7.97 42.94 5.80
N ARG A 369 8.91 42.55 4.93
CA ARG A 369 10.20 41.94 5.30
C ARG A 369 11.37 42.78 4.78
N GLN A 370 12.46 42.82 5.55
CA GLN A 370 13.76 43.31 5.08
C GLN A 370 14.30 42.41 3.95
N ALA A 371 15.14 42.98 3.09
CA ALA A 371 15.85 42.22 2.07
C ALA A 371 17.08 41.49 2.65
N GLU A 372 17.40 40.33 2.07
CA GLU A 372 18.65 39.61 2.35
C GLU A 372 19.82 40.31 1.63
N PRO A 373 20.95 40.61 2.30
CA PRO A 373 22.08 41.27 1.65
C PRO A 373 22.94 40.28 0.84
N GLU A 374 23.29 40.71 -0.38
CA GLU A 374 24.38 40.11 -1.15
C GLU A 374 25.72 40.51 -0.54
N VAL A 375 26.49 39.52 -0.08
CA VAL A 375 27.75 39.69 0.66
C VAL A 375 28.68 38.55 0.25
N ASN A 376 29.81 38.90 -0.39
CA ASN A 376 30.81 37.98 -0.91
C ASN A 376 32.19 38.38 -0.34
N PRO A 377 32.58 37.88 0.84
CA PRO A 377 33.78 38.33 1.53
C PRO A 377 35.07 37.98 0.78
N VAL A 378 35.94 38.97 0.62
CA VAL A 378 37.27 38.86 0.01
C VAL A 378 38.34 38.88 1.10
N TYR A 379 39.17 37.85 1.13
CA TYR A 379 40.27 37.65 2.07
C TYR A 379 41.36 36.73 1.45
N PRO A 380 42.61 36.72 1.96
CA PRO A 380 43.67 35.85 1.45
C PRO A 380 43.36 34.35 1.63
N LYS A 381 43.66 33.55 0.62
CA LYS A 381 43.39 32.09 0.61
C LYS A 381 44.64 31.20 0.81
N GLY A 382 45.84 31.77 0.65
CA GLY A 382 47.12 31.10 0.85
C GLY A 382 47.61 31.15 2.30
N MET A 383 48.84 30.68 2.52
CA MET A 383 49.56 30.90 3.78
C MET A 383 49.79 32.39 3.99
N THR A 384 49.27 32.92 5.11
CA THR A 384 49.41 34.34 5.46
C THR A 384 50.31 34.46 6.70
N ASN A 385 51.40 35.20 6.57
CA ASN A 385 52.33 35.43 7.67
C ASN A 385 51.67 36.32 8.75
N ILE A 386 51.43 35.77 9.94
CA ILE A 386 50.74 36.47 11.02
C ILE A 386 51.59 37.62 11.60
N SER A 387 52.91 37.60 11.41
CA SER A 387 53.81 38.68 11.87
C SER A 387 53.61 40.01 11.13
N GLU A 388 52.94 40.00 9.98
CA GLU A 388 52.61 41.19 9.18
C GLU A 388 51.27 41.82 9.58
N GLY A 389 50.59 41.24 10.57
CA GLY A 389 49.29 41.68 11.07
C GLY A 389 48.12 40.91 10.46
N MET A 390 46.91 41.27 10.89
CA MET A 390 45.71 40.53 10.50
C MET A 390 45.28 40.83 9.05
N PRO A 391 45.05 39.79 8.21
CA PRO A 391 44.53 39.99 6.86
C PRO A 391 43.21 40.76 6.86
N GLN A 392 43.12 41.76 5.98
CA GLN A 392 41.90 42.53 5.79
C GLN A 392 40.81 41.66 5.14
N ILE A 393 39.57 41.90 5.54
CA ILE A 393 38.37 41.34 4.92
C ILE A 393 37.57 42.48 4.29
N THR A 394 37.18 42.33 3.03
CA THR A 394 36.46 43.37 2.27
C THR A 394 35.27 42.78 1.51
N LEU A 395 34.39 43.65 1.03
CA LEU A 395 33.26 43.27 0.17
C LEU A 395 33.69 43.17 -1.28
N SER A 396 33.01 42.31 -2.05
CA SER A 396 33.19 42.24 -3.50
C SER A 396 32.54 43.42 -4.21
N LYS A 397 33.01 43.74 -5.42
CA LYS A 397 32.44 44.82 -6.24
C LYS A 397 31.05 44.41 -6.73
N GLY A 398 30.01 45.01 -6.15
CA GLY A 398 28.61 44.75 -6.46
C GLY A 398 27.77 44.37 -5.24
N ASP A 399 28.43 43.96 -4.15
CA ASP A 399 27.78 43.61 -2.88
C ASP A 399 26.92 44.75 -2.31
N THR A 400 26.01 44.37 -1.42
CA THR A 400 25.15 45.30 -0.67
C THR A 400 26.00 46.27 0.14
N LYS A 401 25.71 47.57 0.05
CA LYS A 401 26.47 48.61 0.74
C LYS A 401 26.40 48.44 2.25
N GLY A 402 27.56 48.49 2.90
CA GLY A 402 27.71 48.31 4.34
C GLY A 402 29.17 48.09 4.71
N THR A 403 29.39 47.70 5.97
CA THR A 403 30.71 47.41 6.53
C THR A 403 30.83 45.92 6.86
N ILE A 404 31.93 45.28 6.46
CA ILE A 404 32.30 43.91 6.86
C ILE A 404 33.55 43.94 7.74
N SER A 405 33.59 43.09 8.76
CA SER A 405 34.74 42.96 9.67
C SER A 405 34.80 41.58 10.34
N TRP A 406 35.99 41.13 10.70
CA TRP A 406 36.18 40.02 11.65
C TRP A 406 35.56 40.35 13.01
N ASP A 407 34.99 39.38 13.71
CA ASP A 407 34.44 39.65 15.05
C ASP A 407 35.57 39.86 16.08
N LYS A 408 35.34 40.77 17.03
CA LYS A 408 36.38 41.36 17.88
C LYS A 408 37.00 40.44 18.93
N ASP A 409 36.32 39.34 19.27
CA ASP A 409 36.69 38.47 20.39
C ASP A 409 37.37 37.15 19.96
N GLN A 410 37.96 37.12 18.76
CA GLN A 410 38.61 35.93 18.20
C GLN A 410 40.14 36.00 18.33
N ILE A 411 40.75 34.91 18.82
CA ILE A 411 42.20 34.75 18.88
C ILE A 411 42.66 34.08 17.59
N PHE A 412 43.59 34.72 16.90
CA PHE A 412 44.18 34.21 15.66
C PHE A 412 45.42 33.40 15.98
N GLU A 413 45.45 32.15 15.50
CA GLU A 413 46.48 31.17 15.82
C GLU A 413 47.05 30.54 14.53
N VAL A 414 48.31 30.12 14.61
CA VAL A 414 49.03 29.43 13.54
C VAL A 414 48.31 28.14 13.13
N GLY A 415 48.36 27.84 11.84
CA GLY A 415 47.68 26.73 11.18
C GLY A 415 46.41 27.16 10.45
N LYS A 416 45.74 26.16 9.86
CA LYS A 416 44.49 26.33 9.10
C LYS A 416 43.30 26.32 10.05
N LYS A 417 42.66 27.48 10.25
CA LYS A 417 41.53 27.66 11.18
C LYS A 417 40.40 28.48 10.58
N GLU A 418 39.21 28.29 11.12
CA GLU A 418 37.99 28.99 10.73
C GLU A 418 37.74 30.19 11.65
N TYR A 419 37.47 31.34 11.05
CA TYR A 419 37.25 32.63 11.73
C TYR A 419 35.93 33.24 11.26
N ARG A 420 35.18 33.84 12.19
CA ARG A 420 33.85 34.43 11.89
C ARG A 420 33.95 35.92 11.58
N TRP A 421 33.10 36.37 10.67
CA TRP A 421 32.96 37.76 10.25
C TRP A 421 31.50 38.19 10.31
N THR A 422 31.29 39.49 10.44
CA THR A 422 29.96 40.13 10.46
C THR A 422 29.92 41.28 9.46
N PHE A 423 28.84 41.34 8.68
CA PHE A 423 28.45 42.42 7.79
C PHE A 423 27.26 43.18 8.39
N VAL A 424 27.37 44.51 8.42
CA VAL A 424 26.32 45.45 8.83
C VAL A 424 26.00 46.37 7.64
N PRO A 425 24.75 46.38 7.13
CA PRO A 425 24.37 47.22 6.00
C PRO A 425 24.35 48.71 6.35
N ASP A 426 24.49 49.56 5.34
CA ASP A 426 24.32 51.01 5.49
C ASP A 426 22.86 51.36 5.87
N LYS A 427 22.72 52.46 6.61
CA LYS A 427 21.41 53.02 6.96
C LYS A 427 20.81 53.83 5.81
N ASN A 428 19.49 53.80 5.70
CA ASN A 428 18.72 54.67 4.82
C ASN A 428 18.65 56.12 5.38
N THR A 429 18.02 57.02 4.63
CA THR A 429 17.88 58.46 4.96
C THR A 429 17.21 58.73 6.31
N ASP A 430 16.37 57.80 6.78
CA ASP A 430 15.61 57.90 8.03
C ASP A 430 16.30 57.18 9.20
N GLY A 431 17.51 56.64 8.97
CA GLY A 431 18.35 56.01 9.99
C GLY A 431 18.04 54.53 10.27
N ASN A 432 17.21 53.90 9.45
CA ASN A 432 16.80 52.49 9.53
C ASN A 432 17.61 51.61 8.55
N TYR A 433 17.55 50.29 8.71
CA TYR A 433 18.21 49.33 7.80
C TYR A 433 17.19 48.71 6.83
N ASN A 434 17.45 48.78 5.53
CA ASN A 434 16.61 48.13 4.50
C ASN A 434 16.93 46.62 4.36
N TYR A 435 18.18 46.25 4.66
CA TYR A 435 18.68 44.88 4.61
C TYR A 435 18.92 44.33 6.02
N ALA A 436 18.89 43.01 6.18
CA ALA A 436 19.34 42.36 7.40
C ALA A 436 20.87 42.46 7.57
N SER A 437 21.39 42.29 8.79
CA SER A 437 22.82 42.01 9.01
C SER A 437 23.12 40.54 8.70
N LYS A 438 24.34 40.24 8.24
CA LYS A 438 24.74 38.89 7.82
C LYS A 438 26.08 38.53 8.42
N SER A 439 26.20 37.31 8.93
CA SER A 439 27.45 36.80 9.48
C SER A 439 27.80 35.48 8.82
N GLY A 440 29.08 35.11 8.87
CA GLY A 440 29.56 33.84 8.33
C GLY A 440 30.98 33.55 8.77
N THR A 441 31.59 32.56 8.13
CA THR A 441 32.95 32.13 8.42
C THR A 441 33.86 32.20 7.20
N ALA A 442 35.16 32.16 7.45
CA ALA A 442 36.22 32.12 6.46
C ALA A 442 37.40 31.33 7.03
N VAL A 443 38.06 30.51 6.21
CA VAL A 443 39.20 29.70 6.62
C VAL A 443 40.49 30.42 6.25
N LEU A 444 41.32 30.75 7.24
CA LEU A 444 42.65 31.32 7.06
C LEU A 444 43.71 30.27 7.40
N ASN A 445 44.81 30.25 6.66
CA ASN A 445 45.98 29.45 6.96
C ASN A 445 47.11 30.38 7.44
N LEU A 446 47.25 30.54 8.76
CA LEU A 446 48.19 31.49 9.34
C LEU A 446 49.52 30.81 9.62
N VAL A 447 50.64 31.46 9.30
CA VAL A 447 51.99 30.93 9.55
C VAL A 447 52.82 31.94 10.34
N ASP A 448 53.80 31.44 11.09
CA ASP A 448 54.82 32.24 11.77
C ASP A 448 56.14 32.08 11.02
N GLY A 449 56.51 33.08 10.22
CA GLY A 449 57.68 33.05 9.34
C GLY A 449 57.36 33.22 7.85
N LYS A 450 58.40 33.15 7.01
CA LYS A 450 58.25 33.32 5.55
C LYS A 450 57.52 32.14 4.90
N VAL A 451 56.87 32.43 3.78
CA VAL A 451 56.28 31.44 2.88
C VAL A 451 57.23 31.24 1.68
N PHE A 452 57.42 29.99 1.27
CA PHE A 452 58.22 29.57 0.13
C PHE A 452 57.39 28.75 -0.85
N LYS A 453 57.71 28.86 -2.14
CA LYS A 453 57.03 28.15 -3.23
C LYS A 453 57.66 26.78 -3.47
N ALA A 454 56.83 25.76 -3.44
CA ALA A 454 57.12 24.41 -3.89
C ALA A 454 56.63 24.22 -5.34
N THR A 455 57.44 23.57 -6.19
CA THR A 455 57.07 23.23 -7.58
C THR A 455 57.31 21.75 -7.84
N VAL A 456 56.24 20.98 -8.01
CA VAL A 456 56.33 19.55 -8.33
C VAL A 456 56.07 19.37 -9.81
N HIS A 457 57.12 18.98 -10.54
CA HIS A 457 57.04 18.71 -11.97
C HIS A 457 56.26 17.43 -12.23
N GLN A 458 55.35 17.48 -13.21
CA GLN A 458 54.61 16.30 -13.65
C GLN A 458 55.60 15.23 -14.15
N ALA A 459 55.46 14.01 -13.63
CA ALA A 459 56.23 12.86 -14.09
C ALA A 459 55.40 12.05 -15.10
N GLU A 460 56.06 11.51 -16.12
CA GLU A 460 55.46 10.52 -17.02
C GLU A 460 55.61 9.11 -16.42
N HIS A 461 54.52 8.35 -16.42
CA HIS A 461 54.47 6.96 -15.93
C HIS A 461 54.67 6.77 -14.41
N GLY A 462 54.23 7.76 -13.63
CA GLY A 462 54.13 7.70 -12.18
C GLY A 462 53.78 9.06 -11.58
N HIS A 463 53.55 9.09 -10.27
CA HIS A 463 53.04 10.24 -9.54
C HIS A 463 53.96 10.68 -8.39
N ILE A 464 54.00 11.98 -8.12
CA ILE A 464 54.65 12.59 -6.94
C ILE A 464 53.55 13.32 -6.17
N THR A 465 53.28 12.94 -4.92
CA THR A 465 52.28 13.60 -4.06
C THR A 465 52.99 14.34 -2.91
N PRO A 466 52.68 15.62 -2.63
CA PRO A 466 51.72 16.50 -3.31
C PRO A 466 52.13 16.85 -4.76
N GLU A 467 51.16 17.21 -5.60
CA GLU A 467 51.35 17.58 -7.02
C GLU A 467 51.26 19.11 -7.24
N GLY A 468 51.88 19.60 -8.33
CA GLY A 468 51.75 20.99 -8.79
C GLY A 468 52.51 22.02 -7.96
N GLU A 469 51.98 23.26 -7.93
CA GLU A 469 52.56 24.37 -7.16
C GLU A 469 51.82 24.57 -5.84
N PHE A 470 52.56 24.72 -4.74
CA PHE A 470 51.99 25.00 -3.42
C PHE A 470 52.93 25.82 -2.53
N GLU A 471 52.41 26.27 -1.39
CA GLU A 471 53.11 27.11 -0.42
C GLU A 471 53.55 26.29 0.81
N THR A 472 54.74 26.59 1.33
CA THR A 472 55.28 25.98 2.56
C THR A 472 55.88 27.03 3.49
N ALA A 473 55.84 26.77 4.80
CA ALA A 473 56.37 27.69 5.80
C ALA A 473 57.87 27.47 6.04
N GLN A 474 58.60 28.54 6.34
CA GLN A 474 60.00 28.49 6.74
C GLN A 474 60.21 27.54 7.93
N GLY A 475 61.24 26.70 7.86
CA GLY A 475 61.59 25.72 8.90
C GLY A 475 60.68 24.49 8.95
N SER A 476 59.59 24.44 8.16
CA SER A 476 58.76 23.24 8.05
C SER A 476 59.45 22.11 7.27
N LEU A 477 58.82 20.94 7.22
CA LEU A 477 59.22 19.81 6.40
C LEU A 477 58.13 19.50 5.37
N THR A 478 58.50 18.84 4.26
CA THR A 478 57.54 18.29 3.29
C THR A 478 57.95 16.89 2.90
N GLU A 479 56.98 15.97 2.88
CA GLU A 479 57.14 14.60 2.40
C GLU A 479 56.59 14.51 0.97
N PHE A 480 57.36 13.90 0.07
CA PHE A 480 56.99 13.61 -1.31
C PHE A 480 56.86 12.11 -1.49
N ARG A 481 55.65 11.60 -1.71
CA ARG A 481 55.39 10.20 -2.02
C ARG A 481 55.49 9.98 -3.52
N ILE A 482 56.34 9.05 -3.96
CA ILE A 482 56.75 8.87 -5.36
C ILE A 482 56.38 7.46 -5.80
N LYS A 483 55.22 7.30 -6.46
CA LYS A 483 54.68 5.98 -6.86
C LYS A 483 54.78 5.79 -8.38
N PRO A 484 55.47 4.75 -8.89
CA PRO A 484 55.42 4.36 -10.30
C PRO A 484 54.03 3.89 -10.73
N ASP A 485 53.71 4.06 -12.02
CA ASP A 485 52.53 3.43 -12.60
C ASP A 485 52.73 1.91 -12.79
N ALA A 486 51.63 1.18 -12.96
CA ALA A 486 51.65 -0.24 -13.30
C ALA A 486 52.48 -0.47 -14.57
N GLY A 487 53.37 -1.48 -14.54
CA GLY A 487 54.32 -1.76 -15.61
C GLY A 487 55.60 -0.92 -15.60
N TYR A 488 55.75 0.05 -14.67
CA TYR A 488 56.93 0.90 -14.55
C TYR A 488 57.61 0.75 -13.18
N ARG A 489 58.86 1.23 -13.11
CA ARG A 489 59.65 1.37 -11.88
C ARG A 489 60.32 2.74 -11.83
N LEU A 490 60.67 3.19 -10.63
CA LEU A 490 61.45 4.40 -10.47
C LEU A 490 62.83 4.26 -11.15
N LYS A 491 63.27 5.31 -11.83
CA LYS A 491 64.59 5.41 -12.47
C LYS A 491 65.47 6.46 -11.79
N SER A 492 64.93 7.64 -11.52
CA SER A 492 65.64 8.71 -10.82
C SER A 492 64.69 9.78 -10.26
N VAL A 493 65.10 10.48 -9.20
CA VAL A 493 64.41 11.65 -8.63
C VAL A 493 65.41 12.78 -8.45
N SER A 494 64.99 14.00 -8.78
CA SER A 494 65.80 15.21 -8.71
C SER A 494 65.11 16.27 -7.86
N MET A 495 65.80 16.79 -6.84
CA MET A 495 65.39 17.94 -6.02
C MET A 495 66.33 19.12 -6.33
N ASN A 496 65.81 20.23 -6.84
CA ASN A 496 66.59 21.40 -7.30
C ASN A 496 67.75 21.02 -8.25
N GLY A 497 67.55 20.03 -9.12
CA GLY A 497 68.57 19.50 -10.04
C GLY A 497 69.58 18.52 -9.44
N ARG A 498 69.54 18.25 -8.13
CA ARG A 498 70.35 17.22 -7.47
C ARG A 498 69.62 15.88 -7.49
N ASP A 499 70.30 14.83 -7.94
CA ASP A 499 69.82 13.45 -7.78
C ASP A 499 69.69 13.09 -6.28
N VAL A 500 68.48 12.73 -5.87
CA VAL A 500 68.10 12.30 -4.52
C VAL A 500 67.50 10.89 -4.52
N THR A 501 67.67 10.12 -5.60
CA THR A 501 67.06 8.77 -5.77
C THR A 501 67.46 7.81 -4.64
N GLY A 502 68.68 7.93 -4.12
CA GLY A 502 69.18 7.13 -2.99
C GLY A 502 68.74 7.63 -1.59
N GLU A 503 68.00 8.74 -1.52
CA GLU A 503 67.45 9.33 -0.29
C GLU A 503 65.95 9.01 -0.12
N ILE A 504 65.42 8.08 -0.92
CA ILE A 504 64.02 7.67 -0.91
C ILE A 504 63.88 6.41 -0.06
N GLU A 505 63.06 6.49 0.98
CA GLU A 505 62.74 5.37 1.86
C GLU A 505 61.23 5.10 1.81
N ASN A 506 60.83 3.85 1.50
CA ASN A 506 59.43 3.42 1.41
C ASN A 506 58.56 4.33 0.51
N ASP A 507 59.07 4.62 -0.69
CA ASP A 507 58.50 5.52 -1.70
C ASP A 507 58.32 6.98 -1.22
N VAL A 508 59.01 7.41 -0.16
CA VAL A 508 58.94 8.79 0.35
C VAL A 508 60.32 9.46 0.32
N TYR A 509 60.36 10.68 -0.21
CA TYR A 509 61.48 11.62 -0.04
C TYR A 509 61.06 12.75 0.92
N THR A 510 61.83 12.99 1.97
CA THR A 510 61.50 14.01 2.99
C THR A 510 62.45 15.19 2.92
N LEU A 511 61.94 16.34 2.48
CA LEU A 511 62.65 17.62 2.53
C LEU A 511 62.46 18.25 3.90
N HIS A 512 63.51 18.23 4.72
CA HIS A 512 63.51 18.85 6.05
C HIS A 512 63.96 20.32 6.01
N ASN A 513 63.41 21.14 6.91
CA ASN A 513 63.88 22.50 7.21
C ASN A 513 63.93 23.42 5.98
N ILE A 514 62.75 23.74 5.43
CA ILE A 514 62.62 24.56 4.21
C ILE A 514 63.09 26.01 4.46
N GLN A 515 64.01 26.50 3.62
CA GLN A 515 64.63 27.83 3.74
C GLN A 515 64.61 28.66 2.43
N SER A 516 64.08 28.09 1.35
CA SER A 516 63.93 28.73 0.04
C SER A 516 62.80 28.06 -0.74
N ASP A 517 62.41 28.64 -1.86
CA ASP A 517 61.66 27.94 -2.91
C ASP A 517 62.44 26.70 -3.37
N TYR A 518 61.72 25.69 -3.86
CA TYR A 518 62.29 24.43 -4.33
C TYR A 518 61.43 23.75 -5.40
N GLU A 519 62.05 22.86 -6.17
CA GLU A 519 61.41 22.04 -7.20
C GLU A 519 61.83 20.56 -7.13
N ILE A 520 60.90 19.65 -7.45
CA ILE A 520 61.16 18.21 -7.49
C ILE A 520 60.59 17.59 -8.77
N SER A 521 61.30 16.61 -9.31
CA SER A 521 60.91 15.82 -10.50
C SER A 521 61.32 14.36 -10.36
N ALA A 522 60.59 13.46 -11.02
CA ALA A 522 60.86 12.03 -11.06
C ALA A 522 60.83 11.50 -12.49
N VAL A 523 61.62 10.47 -12.75
CA VAL A 523 61.66 9.75 -14.03
C VAL A 523 61.43 8.27 -13.74
N PHE A 524 60.54 7.66 -14.52
CA PHE A 524 60.20 6.25 -14.44
C PHE A 524 60.72 5.50 -15.68
N ALA A 525 60.79 4.17 -15.62
CA ALA A 525 61.22 3.30 -16.70
C ALA A 525 60.36 2.02 -16.75
N PRO A 526 60.06 1.46 -17.94
CA PRO A 526 59.33 0.20 -18.04
C PRO A 526 60.02 -0.95 -17.30
N LEU A 527 59.22 -1.86 -16.75
CA LEU A 527 59.68 -3.12 -16.18
C LEU A 527 60.12 -4.10 -17.28
N SER A 528 61.16 -4.88 -16.98
CA SER A 528 61.56 -6.04 -17.78
C SER A 528 61.01 -7.34 -17.19
N ALA A 529 60.98 -8.43 -17.97
CA ALA A 529 60.68 -9.77 -17.46
C ALA A 529 61.62 -10.17 -16.29
N ALA A 530 62.87 -9.71 -16.30
CA ALA A 530 63.82 -9.91 -15.22
C ALA A 530 63.51 -9.11 -13.95
N ASP A 531 62.88 -7.93 -14.07
CA ASP A 531 62.41 -7.16 -12.92
C ASP A 531 61.12 -7.75 -12.36
N MET A 532 60.19 -8.16 -13.22
CA MET A 532 58.97 -8.86 -12.80
C MET A 532 59.28 -10.21 -12.12
N LYS A 533 60.32 -10.92 -12.57
CA LYS A 533 60.86 -12.09 -11.87
C LYS A 533 61.29 -11.76 -10.44
N LYS A 534 62.01 -10.65 -10.22
CA LYS A 534 62.43 -10.21 -8.87
C LYS A 534 61.22 -9.88 -8.00
N ILE A 535 60.25 -9.13 -8.53
CA ILE A 535 59.00 -8.79 -7.85
C ILE A 535 58.30 -10.07 -7.39
N ALA A 536 58.04 -11.00 -8.32
CA ALA A 536 57.37 -12.28 -8.01
C ALA A 536 58.17 -13.20 -7.07
N ASP A 537 59.50 -13.16 -7.12
CA ASP A 537 60.36 -13.92 -6.19
C ASP A 537 60.44 -13.32 -4.78
N GLN A 538 60.11 -12.04 -4.62
CA GLN A 538 60.09 -11.29 -3.35
C GLN A 538 58.70 -11.22 -2.70
N LEU A 539 57.65 -11.69 -3.39
CA LEU A 539 56.29 -11.70 -2.83
C LEU A 539 56.22 -12.53 -1.53
N PRO A 540 55.41 -12.10 -0.55
CA PRO A 540 55.23 -12.82 0.70
C PRO A 540 54.64 -14.21 0.41
N GLN A 541 55.35 -15.26 0.79
CA GLN A 541 54.81 -16.62 0.76
C GLN A 541 53.91 -16.85 1.98
N ALA A 542 52.79 -17.54 1.78
CA ALA A 542 51.86 -17.92 2.84
C ALA A 542 52.45 -18.98 3.78
N ALA A 543 53.36 -18.55 4.66
CA ALA A 543 53.93 -19.39 5.71
C ALA A 543 52.82 -19.79 6.71
N SER A 544 52.58 -21.09 6.81
CA SER A 544 51.63 -21.79 7.68
C SER A 544 51.01 -20.96 8.82
N GLY A 545 49.85 -20.34 8.54
CA GLY A 545 48.93 -19.82 9.56
C GLY A 545 49.10 -18.36 10.01
N LYS A 546 50.04 -17.57 9.47
CA LYS A 546 50.08 -16.11 9.73
C LYS A 546 49.20 -15.37 8.70
N PRO A 547 48.26 -14.50 9.12
CA PRO A 547 47.51 -13.66 8.18
C PRO A 547 48.41 -12.56 7.58
N LEU A 548 48.20 -12.24 6.30
CA LEU A 548 48.84 -11.13 5.61
C LEU A 548 48.45 -9.79 6.24
N ASN A 549 49.42 -8.89 6.41
CA ASN A 549 49.19 -7.49 6.74
C ASN A 549 48.79 -6.68 5.48
N GLU A 550 48.36 -5.42 5.66
CA GLU A 550 47.85 -4.61 4.55
C GLU A 550 48.93 -4.27 3.49
N GLU A 551 50.19 -4.07 3.89
CA GLU A 551 51.31 -3.82 2.96
C GLU A 551 51.64 -5.09 2.16
N GLU A 552 51.65 -6.26 2.82
CA GLU A 552 51.80 -7.57 2.19
C GLU A 552 50.69 -7.79 1.14
N LYS A 553 49.42 -7.49 1.47
CA LYS A 553 48.29 -7.56 0.51
C LYS A 553 48.46 -6.61 -0.68
N ILE A 554 48.80 -5.34 -0.43
CA ILE A 554 48.98 -4.32 -1.47
C ILE A 554 50.11 -4.74 -2.41
N SER A 555 51.22 -5.28 -1.88
CA SER A 555 52.36 -5.74 -2.70
C SER A 555 51.98 -6.85 -3.70
N ILE A 556 51.07 -7.75 -3.33
CA ILE A 556 50.55 -8.82 -4.20
C ILE A 556 49.68 -8.24 -5.32
N LEU A 557 48.81 -7.28 -4.99
CA LEU A 557 47.94 -6.62 -5.97
C LEU A 557 48.75 -5.75 -6.95
N ASP A 558 49.68 -4.94 -6.44
CA ASP A 558 50.61 -4.14 -7.24
C ASP A 558 51.44 -5.05 -8.15
N ALA A 559 51.97 -6.19 -7.67
CA ALA A 559 52.70 -7.15 -8.50
C ALA A 559 51.85 -7.74 -9.65
N LYS A 560 50.56 -8.01 -9.44
CA LYS A 560 49.66 -8.45 -10.52
C LYS A 560 49.37 -7.33 -11.52
N GLN A 561 49.18 -6.09 -11.08
CA GLN A 561 49.09 -4.92 -11.97
C GLN A 561 50.36 -4.75 -12.82
N HIS A 562 51.54 -4.88 -12.20
CA HIS A 562 52.82 -4.82 -12.90
C HIS A 562 52.98 -5.94 -13.93
N PHE A 563 52.56 -7.17 -13.61
CA PHE A 563 52.58 -8.30 -14.56
C PHE A 563 51.64 -8.06 -15.75
N ASP A 564 50.39 -7.65 -15.50
CA ASP A 564 49.40 -7.43 -16.56
C ASP A 564 49.76 -6.25 -17.49
N ALA A 565 50.48 -5.25 -16.97
CA ALA A 565 50.92 -4.09 -17.72
C ALA A 565 52.18 -4.33 -18.58
N LEU A 566 52.83 -5.50 -18.46
CA LEU A 566 53.90 -5.89 -19.37
C LEU A 566 53.33 -6.21 -20.78
N PRO A 567 54.08 -5.94 -21.86
CA PRO A 567 53.78 -6.50 -23.18
C PRO A 567 53.68 -8.03 -23.13
N GLU A 568 52.79 -8.63 -23.93
CA GLU A 568 52.55 -10.09 -23.94
C GLU A 568 53.85 -10.91 -24.13
N THR A 569 54.74 -10.47 -25.02
CA THR A 569 56.07 -11.07 -25.23
C THR A 569 56.93 -11.06 -23.96
N SER A 570 56.86 -10.00 -23.17
CA SER A 570 57.57 -9.90 -21.88
C SER A 570 56.88 -10.70 -20.78
N GLN A 571 55.56 -10.92 -20.85
CA GLN A 571 54.85 -11.85 -19.96
C GLN A 571 55.24 -13.31 -20.23
N GLU A 572 55.37 -13.69 -21.51
CA GLU A 572 55.88 -15.02 -21.92
C GLU A 572 57.28 -15.29 -21.36
N GLU A 573 58.19 -14.32 -21.46
CA GLU A 573 59.56 -14.39 -20.94
C GLU A 573 59.66 -14.52 -19.40
N VAL A 574 58.62 -14.21 -18.62
CA VAL A 574 58.65 -14.43 -17.17
C VAL A 574 58.64 -15.94 -16.88
N PRO A 575 59.60 -16.47 -16.09
CA PRO A 575 59.67 -17.91 -15.80
C PRO A 575 58.40 -18.45 -15.14
N GLU A 576 57.97 -19.66 -15.56
CA GLU A 576 56.73 -20.28 -15.06
C GLU A 576 56.72 -20.47 -13.54
N ALA A 577 57.87 -20.77 -12.94
CA ALA A 577 58.00 -20.83 -11.48
C ALA A 577 57.70 -19.49 -10.77
N SER A 578 57.98 -18.36 -11.41
CA SER A 578 57.67 -17.03 -10.89
C SER A 578 56.22 -16.63 -11.17
N LYS A 579 55.64 -17.02 -12.31
CA LYS A 579 54.18 -16.91 -12.57
C LYS A 579 53.39 -17.70 -11.53
N LYS A 580 53.82 -18.92 -11.22
CA LYS A 580 53.20 -19.76 -10.19
C LYS A 580 53.27 -19.11 -8.81
N LYS A 581 54.43 -18.57 -8.40
CA LYS A 581 54.55 -17.81 -7.14
C LYS A 581 53.57 -16.64 -7.07
N LEU A 582 53.41 -15.88 -8.15
CA LEU A 582 52.43 -14.77 -8.22
C LEU A 582 51.00 -15.30 -8.01
N ARG A 583 50.60 -16.39 -8.68
CA ARG A 583 49.28 -17.03 -8.48
C ARG A 583 49.09 -17.55 -7.06
N GLU A 584 50.09 -18.21 -6.48
CA GLU A 584 50.07 -18.70 -5.09
C GLU A 584 49.94 -17.54 -4.08
N ALA A 585 50.63 -16.41 -4.31
CA ALA A 585 50.48 -15.21 -3.49
C ALA A 585 49.07 -14.60 -3.64
N ILE A 586 48.52 -14.53 -4.85
CA ILE A 586 47.15 -14.04 -5.09
C ILE A 586 46.11 -14.94 -4.39
N LEU A 587 46.28 -16.27 -4.40
CA LEU A 587 45.43 -17.21 -3.63
C LEU A 587 45.51 -16.99 -2.10
N SER A 588 46.60 -16.43 -1.58
CA SER A 588 46.74 -16.16 -0.15
C SER A 588 46.00 -14.90 0.32
N LEU A 589 45.46 -14.09 -0.60
CA LEU A 589 44.60 -12.96 -0.28
C LEU A 589 43.23 -13.47 0.23
N PRO A 590 42.73 -13.04 1.41
CA PRO A 590 41.50 -13.57 2.01
C PRO A 590 40.22 -13.26 1.20
N GLN A 591 40.33 -12.32 0.27
CA GLN A 591 39.30 -11.83 -0.65
C GLN A 591 39.30 -12.53 -2.02
N VAL A 592 40.26 -13.43 -2.27
CA VAL A 592 40.36 -14.22 -3.51
C VAL A 592 40.03 -15.68 -3.19
N GLN A 593 39.17 -16.28 -4.02
CA GLN A 593 38.80 -17.69 -3.89
C GLN A 593 38.81 -18.38 -5.25
N THR A 594 39.24 -19.65 -5.26
CA THR A 594 39.03 -20.57 -6.36
C THR A 594 38.22 -21.76 -5.88
N GLU A 595 37.30 -22.27 -6.69
CA GLU A 595 36.51 -23.48 -6.34
C GLU A 595 36.40 -24.44 -7.54
N VAL A 596 36.22 -25.74 -7.26
CA VAL A 596 35.85 -26.76 -8.24
C VAL A 596 34.63 -27.48 -7.66
N SER A 597 33.59 -27.62 -8.47
CA SER A 597 32.26 -28.10 -8.07
C SER A 597 31.71 -29.08 -9.10
N GLY A 598 30.96 -30.07 -8.61
CA GLY A 598 30.69 -31.30 -9.37
C GLY A 598 31.83 -32.31 -9.23
N ASN A 599 31.66 -33.53 -9.74
CA ASN A 599 32.66 -34.59 -9.67
C ASN A 599 33.76 -34.37 -10.73
N LEU A 600 34.58 -33.34 -10.53
CA LEU A 600 35.75 -32.99 -11.34
C LEU A 600 36.90 -32.61 -10.41
N GLN A 601 38.13 -32.80 -10.90
CA GLN A 601 39.34 -32.34 -10.22
C GLN A 601 40.21 -31.55 -11.20
N LEU A 602 41.07 -30.67 -10.69
CA LEU A 602 42.04 -29.90 -11.48
C LEU A 602 43.45 -30.14 -10.94
N ASN A 603 44.45 -30.33 -11.82
CA ASN A 603 45.83 -30.58 -11.38
C ASN A 603 46.49 -29.35 -10.73
N ASP A 604 46.17 -28.14 -11.22
CA ASP A 604 46.58 -26.88 -10.61
C ASP A 604 45.43 -25.87 -10.71
N GLN A 605 44.73 -25.68 -9.60
CA GLN A 605 43.60 -24.77 -9.49
C GLN A 605 44.04 -23.29 -9.56
N SER A 606 45.31 -22.97 -9.31
CA SER A 606 45.81 -21.60 -9.33
C SER A 606 45.74 -20.97 -10.73
N LEU A 607 45.86 -21.78 -11.79
CA LEU A 607 45.79 -21.35 -13.20
C LEU A 607 44.50 -20.62 -13.55
N LEU A 608 43.41 -20.85 -12.82
CA LEU A 608 42.16 -20.09 -12.99
C LEU A 608 42.38 -18.58 -12.80
N LEU A 609 43.33 -18.18 -11.94
CA LEU A 609 43.65 -16.78 -11.66
C LEU A 609 44.32 -16.03 -12.82
N ASP A 610 44.82 -16.72 -13.84
CA ASP A 610 45.30 -16.05 -15.06
C ASP A 610 44.16 -15.27 -15.75
N ASN A 611 42.89 -15.64 -15.48
CA ASN A 611 41.68 -14.96 -15.96
C ASN A 611 41.25 -13.76 -15.09
N MET A 612 41.96 -13.47 -13.99
CA MET A 612 41.74 -12.25 -13.19
C MET A 612 42.30 -11.04 -13.95
N THR A 613 41.43 -10.12 -14.35
CA THR A 613 41.84 -8.93 -15.12
C THR A 613 42.37 -7.82 -14.21
N SER A 614 43.13 -6.88 -14.76
CA SER A 614 43.63 -5.72 -14.01
C SER A 614 42.50 -4.86 -13.44
N ALA A 615 41.34 -4.82 -14.10
CA ALA A 615 40.13 -4.18 -13.59
C ALA A 615 39.47 -4.94 -12.43
N ASP A 616 39.70 -6.25 -12.31
CA ASP A 616 39.28 -7.03 -11.14
C ASP A 616 40.25 -6.82 -9.97
N VAL A 617 41.56 -6.79 -10.24
CA VAL A 617 42.60 -6.49 -9.24
C VAL A 617 42.46 -5.07 -8.68
N GLN A 618 42.14 -4.06 -9.50
CA GLN A 618 41.87 -2.69 -9.05
C GLN A 618 40.73 -2.59 -8.02
N LYS A 619 39.74 -3.49 -8.09
CA LYS A 619 38.67 -3.55 -7.09
C LYS A 619 39.22 -4.05 -5.77
N LEU A 620 40.10 -5.06 -5.77
CA LEU A 620 40.59 -5.72 -4.56
C LEU A 620 41.48 -4.86 -3.64
N TYR A 621 41.80 -3.60 -3.99
CA TYR A 621 42.42 -2.65 -3.06
C TYR A 621 41.48 -2.18 -1.93
N GLN A 622 40.16 -2.45 -2.02
CA GLN A 622 39.22 -2.21 -0.92
C GLN A 622 38.82 -3.55 -0.28
N ASN A 623 39.05 -3.69 1.03
CA ASN A 623 38.89 -4.93 1.79
C ASN A 623 37.44 -5.47 1.88
N ASP A 624 36.43 -4.75 1.38
CA ASP A 624 35.02 -5.15 1.35
C ASP A 624 34.61 -5.87 0.05
N ARG A 625 35.54 -5.98 -0.91
CA ARG A 625 35.32 -6.60 -2.23
C ARG A 625 35.92 -7.99 -2.27
N SER A 626 35.39 -8.86 -3.14
CA SER A 626 35.93 -10.20 -3.33
C SER A 626 35.87 -10.67 -4.77
N PHE A 627 36.79 -11.58 -5.11
CA PHE A 627 36.88 -12.26 -6.39
C PHE A 627 36.79 -13.77 -6.14
N LYS A 628 35.88 -14.44 -6.84
CA LYS A 628 35.80 -15.90 -6.87
C LYS A 628 35.82 -16.35 -8.32
N ILE A 629 36.59 -17.39 -8.65
CA ILE A 629 36.44 -18.10 -9.92
C ILE A 629 36.24 -19.59 -9.66
N GLU A 630 35.19 -20.16 -10.23
CA GLU A 630 34.76 -21.54 -9.95
C GLU A 630 34.57 -22.33 -11.24
N VAL A 631 35.03 -23.58 -11.25
CA VAL A 631 34.68 -24.55 -12.31
C VAL A 631 33.51 -25.38 -11.82
N VAL A 632 32.42 -25.41 -12.58
CA VAL A 632 31.18 -26.10 -12.22
C VAL A 632 30.84 -27.13 -13.29
N ALA A 633 30.76 -28.39 -12.89
CA ALA A 633 30.22 -29.49 -13.68
C ALA A 633 28.78 -29.82 -13.27
N ALA A 634 27.89 -29.96 -14.25
CA ALA A 634 26.53 -30.47 -14.05
C ALA A 634 26.12 -31.44 -15.16
N ASP A 635 25.33 -32.45 -14.82
CA ASP A 635 24.72 -33.37 -15.79
C ASP A 635 23.85 -32.59 -16.78
N THR A 636 24.04 -32.80 -18.08
CA THR A 636 23.30 -32.07 -19.12
C THR A 636 22.76 -32.99 -20.21
N ARG A 637 21.81 -32.46 -20.98
CA ARG A 637 21.37 -33.04 -22.26
C ARG A 637 21.81 -32.10 -23.38
N PRO A 638 22.75 -32.50 -24.26
CA PRO A 638 23.19 -31.66 -25.36
C PRO A 638 22.01 -31.25 -26.26
N ASP A 639 22.08 -30.06 -26.83
CA ASP A 639 21.13 -29.60 -27.84
C ASP A 639 21.26 -30.38 -29.16
N ARG A 640 20.38 -30.12 -30.14
CA ARG A 640 20.37 -30.88 -31.40
C ARG A 640 21.63 -30.66 -32.26
N GLY A 641 22.29 -29.51 -32.14
CA GLY A 641 23.56 -29.20 -32.81
C GLY A 641 24.73 -29.83 -32.09
N GLU A 642 24.77 -29.71 -30.76
CA GLU A 642 25.80 -30.30 -29.88
C GLU A 642 25.80 -31.83 -29.98
N ALA A 643 24.63 -32.48 -29.82
CA ALA A 643 24.51 -33.93 -29.95
C ALA A 643 25.00 -34.42 -31.31
N LYS A 644 24.64 -33.73 -32.41
CA LYS A 644 25.10 -34.07 -33.76
C LYS A 644 26.61 -33.87 -33.94
N ALA A 645 27.21 -32.87 -33.29
CA ALA A 645 28.65 -32.66 -33.33
C ALA A 645 29.39 -33.77 -32.57
N ILE A 646 28.93 -34.11 -31.35
CA ILE A 646 29.48 -35.20 -30.52
C ILE A 646 29.36 -36.54 -31.26
N GLU A 647 28.19 -36.86 -31.81
CA GLU A 647 27.96 -38.08 -32.61
C GLU A 647 28.97 -38.23 -33.77
N GLY A 648 29.39 -37.11 -34.38
CA GLY A 648 30.40 -37.10 -35.44
C GLY A 648 31.79 -37.56 -35.01
N GLN A 649 32.13 -37.47 -33.72
CA GLN A 649 33.42 -37.86 -33.14
C GLN A 649 33.40 -39.23 -32.45
N LEU A 650 32.23 -39.86 -32.26
CA LEU A 650 32.14 -41.11 -31.48
C LEU A 650 32.85 -42.31 -32.12
N HIS A 651 32.93 -42.38 -33.45
CA HIS A 651 33.60 -43.49 -34.18
C HIS A 651 33.28 -44.92 -33.66
N GLY A 652 32.02 -45.14 -33.25
CA GLY A 652 31.51 -46.41 -32.73
C GLY A 652 31.61 -46.58 -31.20
N ALA A 653 32.05 -45.56 -30.46
CA ALA A 653 31.93 -45.49 -29.01
C ALA A 653 30.49 -45.19 -28.56
N THR A 654 30.16 -45.57 -27.33
CA THR A 654 28.88 -45.32 -26.66
C THR A 654 29.05 -44.16 -25.67
N ILE A 655 28.19 -43.14 -25.73
CA ILE A 655 28.16 -42.09 -24.69
C ILE A 655 27.65 -42.71 -23.40
N TYR A 656 28.43 -42.58 -22.32
CA TYR A 656 27.95 -42.82 -20.96
C TYR A 656 27.12 -41.64 -20.46
N LYS A 657 27.71 -40.44 -20.53
CA LYS A 657 27.18 -39.25 -19.85
C LYS A 657 27.64 -37.97 -20.56
N ASN A 658 26.77 -36.96 -20.56
CA ASN A 658 27.12 -35.60 -20.98
C ASN A 658 27.09 -34.66 -19.77
N MET A 659 28.02 -33.73 -19.72
CA MET A 659 28.21 -32.75 -18.64
C MET A 659 28.36 -31.35 -19.24
N ASP A 660 27.63 -30.38 -18.70
CA ASP A 660 27.88 -28.95 -18.91
C ASP A 660 29.00 -28.56 -17.92
N ILE A 661 30.15 -28.15 -18.45
CA ILE A 661 31.28 -27.65 -17.65
C ILE A 661 31.45 -26.17 -17.96
N ARG A 662 31.24 -25.32 -16.96
CA ARG A 662 31.37 -23.86 -17.05
C ARG A 662 32.39 -23.33 -16.07
N VAL A 663 33.12 -22.30 -16.47
CA VAL A 663 33.97 -21.52 -15.56
C VAL A 663 33.26 -20.21 -15.26
N ILE A 664 32.92 -20.00 -14.01
CA ILE A 664 32.11 -18.85 -13.56
C ILE A 664 33.02 -17.91 -12.78
N LYS A 665 33.20 -16.69 -13.30
CA LYS A 665 33.87 -15.60 -12.59
C LYS A 665 32.83 -14.78 -11.82
N THR A 666 33.09 -14.56 -10.55
CA THR A 666 32.27 -13.80 -9.61
C THR A 666 33.10 -12.66 -9.05
N VAL A 667 32.54 -11.44 -9.07
CA VAL A 667 33.14 -10.26 -8.41
C VAL A 667 32.09 -9.58 -7.55
N VAL A 668 32.40 -9.30 -6.28
CA VAL A 668 31.50 -8.61 -5.35
C VAL A 668 32.03 -7.22 -5.03
N GLU A 669 31.18 -6.21 -5.18
CA GLU A 669 31.47 -4.81 -4.87
C GLU A 669 30.23 -4.16 -4.24
N ASN A 670 30.37 -3.50 -3.08
CA ASN A 670 29.25 -2.85 -2.37
C ASN A 670 28.03 -3.78 -2.18
N ASN A 671 28.26 -5.05 -1.81
CA ASN A 671 27.27 -6.13 -1.73
C ASN A 671 26.57 -6.52 -3.06
N LYS A 672 26.99 -5.99 -4.21
CA LYS A 672 26.49 -6.36 -5.54
C LYS A 672 27.39 -7.44 -6.16
N LYS A 673 26.81 -8.60 -6.45
CA LYS A 673 27.49 -9.71 -7.15
C LYS A 673 27.39 -9.51 -8.67
N THR A 674 28.53 -9.47 -9.36
CA THR A 674 28.66 -9.59 -10.82
C THR A 674 29.07 -11.02 -11.14
N ILE A 675 28.43 -11.64 -12.14
CA ILE A 675 28.68 -13.02 -12.57
C ILE A 675 28.95 -13.01 -14.07
N GLU A 676 30.00 -13.71 -14.49
CA GLU A 676 30.48 -13.81 -15.87
C GLU A 676 30.82 -15.28 -16.16
N ASP A 677 30.08 -15.92 -17.07
CA ASP A 677 30.37 -17.28 -17.55
C ASP A 677 31.44 -17.18 -18.65
N LEU A 678 32.65 -17.69 -18.36
CA LEU A 678 33.79 -17.67 -19.28
C LEU A 678 33.71 -18.87 -20.24
N SER A 679 33.62 -18.59 -21.53
CA SER A 679 33.60 -19.60 -22.60
C SER A 679 35.01 -20.05 -23.03
N VAL A 680 36.03 -19.21 -22.80
CA VAL A 680 37.44 -19.45 -23.12
C VAL A 680 38.31 -18.94 -21.96
N LEU A 681 39.38 -19.65 -21.62
CA LEU A 681 40.37 -19.24 -20.64
C LEU A 681 41.64 -18.71 -21.30
N ARG A 682 42.35 -17.81 -20.59
CA ARG A 682 43.66 -17.29 -21.02
C ARG A 682 44.79 -18.32 -20.99
N SER A 683 44.66 -19.31 -20.10
CA SER A 683 45.57 -20.45 -19.95
C SER A 683 44.74 -21.74 -19.96
N PRO A 684 45.14 -22.79 -20.70
CA PRO A 684 44.53 -24.10 -20.57
C PRO A 684 44.70 -24.63 -19.14
N ILE A 685 43.67 -25.31 -18.61
CA ILE A 685 43.75 -26.03 -17.33
C ILE A 685 43.58 -27.52 -17.57
N ARG A 686 44.19 -28.33 -16.70
CA ARG A 686 44.11 -29.79 -16.77
C ARG A 686 42.97 -30.30 -15.90
N ILE A 687 41.97 -30.92 -16.54
CA ILE A 687 40.76 -31.46 -15.93
C ILE A 687 40.87 -32.97 -15.81
N VAL A 688 40.59 -33.51 -14.62
CA VAL A 688 40.51 -34.95 -14.36
C VAL A 688 39.04 -35.35 -14.24
N PHE A 689 38.62 -36.32 -15.05
CA PHE A 689 37.30 -36.93 -15.05
C PHE A 689 37.33 -38.27 -14.32
N ASP A 690 36.61 -38.40 -13.20
CA ASP A 690 36.46 -39.67 -12.51
C ASP A 690 35.54 -40.64 -13.30
N ILE A 691 36.02 -41.85 -13.60
CA ILE A 691 35.25 -42.90 -14.29
C ILE A 691 34.54 -43.80 -13.26
N PRO A 692 33.20 -43.84 -13.20
CA PRO A 692 32.47 -44.66 -12.22
C PRO A 692 32.70 -46.17 -12.40
N GLU A 693 32.78 -46.92 -11.29
CA GLU A 693 33.00 -48.38 -11.32
C GLU A 693 31.98 -49.13 -12.18
N GLU A 694 30.73 -48.64 -12.22
CA GLU A 694 29.60 -49.20 -12.98
C GLU A 694 29.86 -49.34 -14.49
N ILE A 695 30.76 -48.53 -15.05
CA ILE A 695 31.10 -48.52 -16.48
C ILE A 695 32.52 -48.94 -16.78
N ARG A 696 33.36 -49.20 -15.77
CA ARG A 696 34.70 -49.80 -16.00
C ARG A 696 34.54 -51.19 -16.62
N ALA A 697 35.63 -51.71 -17.18
CA ALA A 697 35.61 -52.97 -17.95
C ALA A 697 34.94 -54.12 -17.15
N PRO A 698 33.92 -54.80 -17.69
CA PRO A 698 33.29 -55.91 -17.01
C PRO A 698 34.26 -57.09 -16.84
N GLN A 699 34.12 -57.86 -15.75
CA GLN A 699 34.98 -59.01 -15.42
C GLN A 699 35.01 -60.15 -16.46
N SER A 700 34.28 -60.02 -17.57
CA SER A 700 34.31 -60.92 -18.73
C SER A 700 35.58 -60.81 -19.60
N GLY A 701 36.48 -59.87 -19.32
CA GLY A 701 37.77 -59.75 -20.02
C GLY A 701 37.71 -59.02 -21.36
N ALA A 702 36.78 -58.09 -21.53
CA ALA A 702 36.79 -57.13 -22.64
C ALA A 702 37.65 -55.91 -22.25
N GLU A 703 38.46 -55.40 -23.19
CA GLU A 703 39.16 -54.13 -22.99
C GLU A 703 38.20 -52.97 -23.31
N ARG A 704 38.17 -51.94 -22.45
CA ARG A 704 37.31 -50.76 -22.60
C ARG A 704 38.14 -49.49 -22.56
N GLU A 705 38.13 -48.76 -23.67
CA GLU A 705 38.79 -47.47 -23.84
C GLU A 705 37.79 -46.34 -23.57
N PHE A 706 38.22 -45.30 -22.86
CA PHE A 706 37.39 -44.12 -22.54
C PHE A 706 37.84 -42.89 -23.34
N PHE A 707 36.89 -42.00 -23.62
CA PHE A 707 37.08 -40.82 -24.46
C PHE A 707 36.34 -39.63 -23.87
N ILE A 708 36.97 -38.45 -23.90
CA ILE A 708 36.33 -37.16 -23.61
C ILE A 708 36.16 -36.40 -24.90
N ILE A 709 34.90 -36.17 -25.31
CA ILE A 709 34.57 -35.36 -26.49
C ILE A 709 34.04 -34.01 -26.00
N ARG A 710 34.71 -32.92 -26.38
CA ARG A 710 34.31 -31.54 -26.05
C ARG A 710 33.56 -30.93 -27.22
N ALA A 711 32.32 -30.50 -27.02
CA ALA A 711 31.48 -29.83 -28.01
C ALA A 711 31.30 -28.35 -27.64
N HIS A 712 32.05 -27.49 -28.33
CA HIS A 712 32.13 -26.06 -28.10
C HIS A 712 31.48 -25.27 -29.25
N LYS A 713 31.22 -23.97 -29.00
CA LYS A 713 30.63 -23.06 -29.98
C LYS A 713 31.58 -21.93 -30.34
N ALA A 714 32.20 -22.02 -31.52
CA ALA A 714 33.08 -21.00 -32.09
C ALA A 714 32.39 -20.32 -33.30
N ASP A 715 32.48 -18.99 -33.41
CA ASP A 715 31.93 -18.18 -34.51
C ASP A 715 30.46 -18.49 -34.88
N GLY A 716 29.65 -18.81 -33.86
CA GLY A 716 28.23 -19.14 -34.02
C GLY A 716 27.95 -20.57 -34.52
N LYS A 717 28.98 -21.34 -34.85
CA LYS A 717 28.91 -22.75 -35.25
C LYS A 717 29.27 -23.66 -34.08
N ILE A 718 28.59 -24.80 -33.98
CA ILE A 718 28.92 -25.85 -32.99
C ILE A 718 29.88 -26.85 -33.64
N THR A 719 30.98 -27.13 -32.95
CA THR A 719 32.03 -28.08 -33.33
C THR A 719 32.33 -28.98 -32.15
N ALA A 720 32.74 -30.22 -32.41
CA ALA A 720 33.19 -31.13 -31.38
C ALA A 720 34.53 -31.74 -31.74
N GLU A 721 35.36 -31.97 -30.75
CA GLU A 721 36.70 -32.55 -30.86
C GLU A 721 36.89 -33.64 -29.80
N LEU A 722 37.70 -34.64 -30.14
CA LEU A 722 38.18 -35.63 -29.19
C LEU A 722 39.40 -35.07 -28.47
N LEU A 723 39.35 -35.00 -27.14
CA LEU A 723 40.48 -34.59 -26.31
C LEU A 723 41.39 -35.79 -26.02
N THR A 724 42.70 -35.57 -26.08
CA THR A 724 43.73 -36.58 -25.82
C THR A 724 43.90 -36.80 -24.33
N ASP A 725 43.78 -38.04 -23.87
CA ASP A 725 44.12 -38.40 -22.48
C ASP A 725 45.60 -38.10 -22.19
N GLN A 726 45.84 -37.55 -21.00
CA GLN A 726 47.14 -37.14 -20.47
C GLN A 726 47.60 -38.05 -19.32
N ASP A 727 46.79 -39.04 -18.94
CA ASP A 727 47.17 -40.10 -18.01
C ASP A 727 46.97 -41.50 -18.63
N ASP A 728 47.49 -42.55 -17.96
CA ASP A 728 47.37 -43.97 -18.36
C ASP A 728 46.47 -44.74 -17.36
N SER A 729 45.44 -44.08 -16.82
CA SER A 729 44.57 -44.59 -15.73
C SER A 729 43.36 -45.38 -16.27
N ASP A 730 42.95 -46.42 -15.53
CA ASP A 730 41.66 -47.09 -15.75
C ASP A 730 40.51 -46.50 -14.90
N ALA A 731 40.85 -45.55 -14.02
CA ALA A 731 39.97 -44.94 -13.04
C ALA A 731 39.61 -43.48 -13.34
N THR A 732 40.42 -42.82 -14.16
CA THR A 732 40.30 -41.41 -14.56
C THR A 732 40.53 -41.26 -16.06
N VAL A 733 40.15 -40.10 -16.60
CA VAL A 733 40.65 -39.60 -17.89
C VAL A 733 41.07 -38.14 -17.67
N THR A 734 42.29 -37.77 -18.01
CA THR A 734 42.83 -36.42 -17.75
C THR A 734 43.03 -35.68 -19.07
N VAL A 735 42.48 -34.47 -19.21
CA VAL A 735 42.56 -33.70 -20.45
C VAL A 735 42.92 -32.24 -20.19
N ASP A 736 43.71 -31.64 -21.08
CA ASP A 736 43.93 -30.19 -21.08
C ASP A 736 42.78 -29.47 -21.80
N SER A 737 42.27 -28.39 -21.22
CA SER A 737 41.15 -27.64 -21.77
C SER A 737 41.17 -26.13 -21.50
N ASP A 738 40.97 -25.39 -22.58
CA ASP A 738 40.86 -23.94 -22.69
C ASP A 738 39.42 -23.43 -22.94
N GLN A 739 38.43 -24.30 -23.21
CA GLN A 739 37.07 -23.91 -23.62
C GLN A 739 35.97 -24.68 -22.89
N TYR A 740 34.83 -24.03 -22.65
CA TYR A 740 33.83 -24.47 -21.67
C TYR A 740 32.41 -24.46 -22.24
N SER A 741 31.76 -25.62 -22.15
CA SER A 741 30.58 -26.03 -22.92
C SER A 741 30.22 -27.50 -22.55
N VAL A 742 29.73 -28.30 -23.50
CA VAL A 742 29.28 -29.67 -23.26
C VAL A 742 30.39 -30.68 -23.49
N TYR A 743 30.63 -31.54 -22.51
CA TYR A 743 31.59 -32.64 -22.54
C TYR A 743 30.85 -33.96 -22.51
N ALA A 744 31.25 -34.93 -23.34
CA ALA A 744 30.73 -36.29 -23.32
C ALA A 744 31.81 -37.26 -22.87
N ILE A 745 31.53 -38.02 -21.81
CA ILE A 745 32.28 -39.23 -21.46
C ILE A 745 31.71 -40.35 -22.33
N ALA A 746 32.53 -40.91 -23.21
CA ALA A 746 32.19 -42.04 -24.05
C ALA A 746 33.16 -43.21 -23.83
N TYR A 747 32.74 -44.43 -24.18
CA TYR A 747 33.58 -45.63 -24.09
C TYR A 747 33.38 -46.57 -25.26
N LYS A 748 34.37 -47.42 -25.54
CA LYS A 748 34.31 -48.42 -26.60
C LYS A 748 34.89 -49.75 -26.15
N ASP A 749 34.14 -50.83 -26.39
CA ASP A 749 34.56 -52.19 -26.08
C ASP A 749 35.34 -52.82 -27.24
N SER A 750 36.47 -53.43 -26.91
CA SER A 750 37.33 -54.19 -27.83
C SER A 750 37.36 -55.67 -27.41
N GLY A 751 36.74 -56.51 -28.23
CA GLY A 751 36.85 -57.98 -28.15
C GLY A 751 35.79 -58.70 -27.32
N ILE A 752 34.85 -59.38 -28.00
CA ILE A 752 34.30 -60.72 -27.72
C ILE A 752 33.36 -61.10 -28.87
N SER A 753 33.41 -62.36 -29.35
CA SER A 753 32.60 -62.82 -30.49
C SER A 753 31.48 -63.78 -30.09
N GLY A 754 30.24 -63.45 -30.47
CA GLY A 754 29.30 -64.44 -31.00
C GLY A 754 28.13 -64.94 -30.12
N LYS A 755 26.93 -64.71 -30.67
CA LYS A 755 25.61 -65.36 -30.46
C LYS A 755 24.61 -64.69 -29.51
N ASP A 756 23.46 -64.40 -30.13
CA ASP A 756 22.28 -63.62 -29.72
C ASP A 756 21.37 -64.37 -28.72
N PRO A 757 20.64 -63.66 -27.82
CA PRO A 757 19.23 -63.37 -28.16
C PRO A 757 18.68 -62.00 -27.69
N GLN A 758 18.15 -61.26 -28.66
CA GLN A 758 17.11 -60.20 -28.58
C GLN A 758 17.40 -58.94 -27.75
N ILE A 759 17.80 -57.88 -28.48
CA ILE A 759 17.75 -56.49 -28.02
C ILE A 759 16.28 -56.05 -27.83
N GLN A 760 15.83 -55.90 -26.59
CA GLN A 760 14.70 -55.03 -26.28
C GLN A 760 15.19 -53.59 -26.22
N THR A 761 14.60 -52.72 -27.04
CA THR A 761 14.86 -51.27 -27.07
C THR A 761 14.64 -50.63 -25.69
N PRO A 762 15.47 -49.66 -25.26
CA PRO A 762 15.23 -48.89 -24.04
C PRO A 762 13.84 -48.27 -24.05
N LYS A 763 13.08 -48.59 -23.01
CA LYS A 763 11.67 -48.27 -22.85
C LYS A 763 11.51 -46.77 -22.62
N GLU A 764 10.77 -46.06 -23.48
CA GLU A 764 10.29 -44.72 -23.15
C GLU A 764 9.54 -44.80 -21.81
N GLU A 765 10.01 -44.09 -20.77
CA GLU A 765 9.24 -44.03 -19.54
C GLU A 765 7.90 -43.35 -19.79
N ARG A 766 6.85 -44.07 -19.41
CA ARG A 766 5.46 -43.73 -19.64
C ARG A 766 4.76 -43.80 -18.30
N TYR A 767 4.30 -42.65 -17.84
CA TYR A 767 3.68 -42.53 -16.53
C TYR A 767 2.18 -42.80 -16.58
N GLU A 768 1.65 -43.24 -15.44
CA GLU A 768 0.24 -43.45 -15.17
C GLU A 768 -0.24 -42.52 -14.06
N VAL A 769 -1.39 -41.87 -14.29
CA VAL A 769 -2.13 -41.14 -13.26
C VAL A 769 -3.37 -41.93 -12.89
N VAL A 770 -3.40 -42.44 -11.66
CA VAL A 770 -4.52 -43.18 -11.09
C VAL A 770 -5.43 -42.24 -10.29
N PHE A 771 -6.73 -42.33 -10.52
CA PHE A 771 -7.72 -41.51 -9.83
C PHE A 771 -8.40 -42.30 -8.70
N ASP A 772 -7.95 -42.10 -7.46
CA ASP A 772 -8.61 -42.65 -6.28
C ASP A 772 -9.87 -41.82 -5.98
N SER A 773 -11.02 -42.32 -6.42
CA SER A 773 -12.32 -41.68 -6.23
C SER A 773 -12.80 -41.64 -4.77
N ARG A 774 -12.10 -42.27 -3.83
CA ARG A 774 -12.37 -42.25 -2.37
C ARG A 774 -13.85 -42.43 -2.03
N GLY A 775 -14.47 -43.46 -2.59
CA GLY A 775 -15.87 -43.82 -2.37
C GLY A 775 -16.88 -43.18 -3.33
N GLY A 776 -16.44 -42.39 -4.31
CA GLY A 776 -17.25 -42.03 -5.48
C GLY A 776 -17.16 -43.05 -6.62
N SER A 777 -17.90 -42.82 -7.70
CA SER A 777 -17.83 -43.64 -8.92
C SER A 777 -16.39 -43.77 -9.44
N SER A 778 -16.07 -44.93 -10.01
CA SER A 778 -14.74 -45.21 -10.57
C SER A 778 -14.40 -44.23 -11.69
N VAL A 779 -13.14 -43.80 -11.74
CA VAL A 779 -12.59 -42.92 -12.78
C VAL A 779 -11.38 -43.66 -13.40
N PRO A 780 -11.36 -43.89 -14.72
CA PRO A 780 -10.24 -44.57 -15.38
C PRO A 780 -8.91 -43.84 -15.17
N SER A 781 -7.83 -44.58 -14.96
CA SER A 781 -6.48 -44.02 -14.97
C SER A 781 -6.06 -43.58 -16.37
N ILE A 782 -5.26 -42.53 -16.44
CA ILE A 782 -4.63 -42.07 -17.69
C ILE A 782 -3.24 -42.71 -17.75
N LYS A 783 -2.97 -43.47 -18.80
CA LYS A 783 -1.71 -44.19 -19.03
C LYS A 783 -0.98 -43.61 -20.23
N ASN A 784 0.29 -43.97 -20.39
CA ASN A 784 1.14 -43.58 -21.52
C ASN A 784 1.42 -42.07 -21.61
N ILE A 785 1.46 -41.39 -20.47
CA ILE A 785 1.82 -39.96 -20.34
C ILE A 785 3.34 -39.82 -20.42
N LYS A 786 3.88 -38.79 -21.09
CA LYS A 786 5.33 -38.54 -21.11
C LYS A 786 5.76 -37.67 -19.93
N TYR A 787 7.06 -37.72 -19.62
CA TYR A 787 7.65 -36.79 -18.67
C TYR A 787 7.39 -35.33 -19.10
N GLY A 788 6.78 -34.55 -18.22
CA GLY A 788 6.48 -33.13 -18.45
C GLY A 788 5.13 -32.84 -19.13
N ASP A 789 4.36 -33.85 -19.55
CA ASP A 789 3.04 -33.62 -20.15
C ASP A 789 2.01 -33.16 -19.09
N HIS A 790 1.09 -32.29 -19.49
CA HIS A 790 -0.16 -32.03 -18.74
C HIS A 790 -1.21 -33.10 -19.04
N ILE A 791 -2.05 -33.43 -18.05
CA ILE A 791 -3.22 -34.30 -18.23
C ILE A 791 -4.51 -33.48 -18.30
N GLN A 792 -5.50 -33.94 -19.07
CA GLN A 792 -6.84 -33.33 -19.03
C GLN A 792 -7.65 -33.83 -17.84
N ALA A 793 -8.54 -32.97 -17.32
CA ALA A 793 -9.41 -33.31 -16.21
C ALA A 793 -10.38 -34.45 -16.60
N PRO A 794 -10.47 -35.55 -15.83
CA PRO A 794 -11.43 -36.61 -16.11
C PRO A 794 -12.86 -36.14 -15.76
N HIS A 795 -13.85 -36.95 -16.15
CA HIS A 795 -15.22 -36.72 -15.70
C HIS A 795 -15.30 -36.72 -14.17
N THR A 796 -16.11 -35.81 -13.62
CA THR A 796 -16.31 -35.68 -12.18
C THR A 796 -16.91 -36.97 -11.61
N PRO A 797 -16.29 -37.62 -10.61
CA PRO A 797 -16.89 -38.77 -9.95
C PRO A 797 -18.14 -38.35 -9.16
N ASN A 798 -19.08 -39.28 -9.00
CA ASN A 798 -20.30 -39.08 -8.22
C ASN A 798 -20.28 -39.92 -6.94
N ARG A 799 -20.55 -39.31 -5.78
CA ARG A 799 -20.66 -40.00 -4.48
C ARG A 799 -21.96 -39.60 -3.78
N LYS A 800 -22.85 -40.57 -3.52
CA LYS A 800 -24.16 -40.31 -2.93
C LYS A 800 -24.03 -39.65 -1.54
N GLY A 801 -24.58 -38.45 -1.38
CA GLY A 801 -24.51 -37.64 -0.14
C GLY A 801 -23.33 -36.68 -0.03
N PHE A 802 -22.42 -36.65 -1.01
CA PHE A 802 -21.21 -35.82 -0.98
C PHE A 802 -21.06 -35.01 -2.27
N SER A 803 -20.55 -33.79 -2.18
CA SER A 803 -20.13 -32.99 -3.34
C SER A 803 -18.63 -33.11 -3.56
N PHE A 804 -18.22 -33.25 -4.82
CA PHE A 804 -16.82 -33.38 -5.23
C PHE A 804 -16.14 -32.00 -5.18
N THR A 805 -14.99 -31.89 -4.50
CA THR A 805 -14.27 -30.61 -4.31
C THR A 805 -13.05 -30.45 -5.22
N GLY A 806 -12.60 -31.53 -5.86
CA GLY A 806 -11.45 -31.56 -6.76
C GLY A 806 -10.57 -32.80 -6.59
N TRP A 807 -9.54 -32.88 -7.43
CA TRP A 807 -8.46 -33.86 -7.33
C TRP A 807 -7.28 -33.26 -6.56
N TYR A 808 -6.65 -34.05 -5.68
CA TYR A 808 -5.58 -33.59 -4.79
C TYR A 808 -4.36 -34.50 -4.88
N LYS A 809 -3.17 -33.93 -4.65
CA LYS A 809 -1.86 -34.62 -4.74
C LYS A 809 -1.67 -35.66 -3.62
N GLN A 810 -2.36 -35.52 -2.47
CA GLN A 810 -2.28 -36.41 -1.32
C GLN A 810 -3.66 -36.72 -0.71
N LYS A 811 -3.73 -37.78 0.12
CA LYS A 811 -4.97 -38.27 0.76
C LYS A 811 -5.57 -37.29 1.77
N GLU A 812 -4.78 -36.35 2.25
CA GLU A 812 -5.18 -35.33 3.23
C GLU A 812 -5.97 -34.19 2.55
N CYS A 813 -6.03 -34.17 1.21
CA CYS A 813 -6.68 -33.14 0.39
C CYS A 813 -6.24 -31.71 0.74
N LYS A 814 -4.94 -31.52 0.97
CA LYS A 814 -4.31 -30.21 1.19
C LYS A 814 -3.97 -29.53 -0.14
N ASP A 815 -3.17 -30.18 -0.98
CA ASP A 815 -2.71 -29.59 -2.22
C ASP A 815 -3.55 -30.06 -3.40
N LYS A 816 -4.33 -29.15 -3.98
CA LYS A 816 -5.20 -29.43 -5.13
C LYS A 816 -4.36 -29.52 -6.40
N TRP A 817 -4.69 -30.49 -7.26
CA TRP A 817 -4.10 -30.62 -8.60
C TRP A 817 -4.69 -29.58 -9.55
N ASN A 818 -3.84 -28.83 -10.23
CA ASN A 818 -4.24 -27.87 -11.26
C ASN A 818 -3.92 -28.41 -12.66
N PHE A 819 -4.96 -28.82 -13.39
CA PHE A 819 -4.83 -29.42 -14.73
C PHE A 819 -4.23 -28.49 -15.80
N ASN A 820 -4.12 -27.19 -15.55
CA ASN A 820 -3.51 -26.22 -16.47
C ASN A 820 -2.05 -25.87 -16.13
N GLU A 821 -1.55 -26.24 -14.94
CA GLU A 821 -0.24 -25.80 -14.42
C GLU A 821 0.63 -26.98 -13.98
N ASP A 822 0.04 -28.01 -13.38
CA ASP A 822 0.79 -29.19 -12.93
C ASP A 822 1.12 -30.13 -14.10
N ILE A 823 2.35 -30.63 -14.11
CA ILE A 823 2.90 -31.57 -15.10
C ILE A 823 3.20 -32.95 -14.48
N ILE A 824 3.22 -33.99 -15.31
CA ILE A 824 3.50 -35.37 -14.86
C ILE A 824 5.01 -35.67 -14.95
N THR A 825 5.67 -35.76 -13.80
CA THR A 825 7.09 -36.12 -13.68
C THR A 825 7.32 -37.55 -13.18
N GLU A 826 6.26 -38.25 -12.77
CA GLU A 826 6.29 -39.60 -12.18
C GLU A 826 4.90 -40.25 -12.23
N ASN A 827 4.80 -41.54 -11.90
CA ASN A 827 3.51 -42.18 -11.64
C ASN A 827 2.83 -41.54 -10.43
N ARG A 828 1.56 -41.13 -10.55
CA ARG A 828 0.88 -40.35 -9.52
C ARG A 828 -0.52 -40.87 -9.21
N VAL A 829 -0.91 -40.82 -7.94
CA VAL A 829 -2.30 -41.05 -7.52
C VAL A 829 -2.91 -39.70 -7.16
N LEU A 830 -4.02 -39.35 -7.82
CA LEU A 830 -4.81 -38.18 -7.50
C LEU A 830 -6.05 -38.58 -6.71
N TYR A 831 -6.28 -37.89 -5.60
CA TYR A 831 -7.28 -38.26 -4.60
C TYR A 831 -8.50 -37.34 -4.67
N ALA A 832 -9.69 -37.93 -4.75
CA ALA A 832 -10.94 -37.19 -4.76
C ALA A 832 -11.21 -36.53 -3.40
N GLY A 833 -11.36 -35.20 -3.40
CA GLY A 833 -11.89 -34.45 -2.26
C GLY A 833 -13.41 -34.49 -2.24
N TRP A 834 -13.98 -34.69 -1.06
CA TRP A 834 -15.42 -34.82 -0.84
C TRP A 834 -15.87 -33.95 0.33
N LYS A 835 -17.04 -33.32 0.19
CA LYS A 835 -17.71 -32.56 1.25
C LYS A 835 -19.12 -33.10 1.46
N GLU A 836 -19.46 -33.44 2.71
CA GLU A 836 -20.82 -33.87 3.06
C GLU A 836 -21.84 -32.79 2.68
N SER A 837 -22.92 -33.19 2.01
CA SER A 837 -23.96 -32.28 1.55
C SER A 837 -25.19 -32.43 2.45
N ALA A 838 -25.44 -31.42 3.28
CA ALA A 838 -26.58 -31.40 4.20
C ALA A 838 -27.91 -31.18 3.45
N ASP A 839 -28.76 -32.21 3.46
CA ASP A 839 -30.20 -32.32 3.15
C ASP A 839 -30.88 -31.32 2.18
N VAL A 840 -31.66 -31.78 1.19
CA VAL A 840 -32.89 -32.58 1.37
C VAL A 840 -32.83 -33.95 0.67
N GLY A 841 -31.64 -34.53 0.51
CA GLY A 841 -31.45 -35.62 -0.45
C GLY A 841 -31.89 -35.24 -1.87
N GLY A 842 -31.36 -34.18 -2.48
CA GLY A 842 -30.25 -33.32 -2.06
C GLY A 842 -29.89 -32.36 -3.20
N SER A 843 -29.00 -31.38 -2.93
CA SER A 843 -28.84 -30.16 -3.73
C SER A 843 -30.04 -29.19 -3.54
N LEU A 844 -29.92 -27.86 -3.49
CA LEU A 844 -28.80 -26.93 -3.78
C LEU A 844 -28.77 -25.81 -2.71
N SER A 845 -27.58 -25.32 -2.33
CA SER A 845 -27.32 -23.87 -2.13
C SER A 845 -25.84 -23.57 -1.84
N VAL A 846 -25.30 -22.59 -2.55
CA VAL A 846 -23.97 -21.94 -2.45
C VAL A 846 -24.20 -20.57 -3.12
N THR A 847 -23.92 -19.37 -2.60
CA THR A 847 -23.14 -18.78 -1.47
C THR A 847 -23.84 -17.47 -1.08
N ASN A 848 -23.69 -16.77 0.04
CA ASN A 848 -22.53 -16.45 0.91
C ASN A 848 -23.07 -15.89 2.27
N ASN A 849 -22.37 -15.47 3.33
CA ASN A 849 -20.94 -15.31 3.68
C ASN A 849 -20.76 -15.37 5.24
N SER A 850 -19.56 -15.02 5.73
CA SER A 850 -19.16 -14.47 7.07
C SER A 850 -20.26 -13.98 8.04
N SER A 851 -20.19 -14.14 9.38
CA SER A 851 -19.15 -14.72 10.27
C SER A 851 -19.64 -14.86 11.75
N LYS A 852 -18.82 -15.53 12.60
CA LYS A 852 -18.74 -15.49 14.08
C LYS A 852 -19.80 -16.23 14.97
N LYS A 853 -19.21 -17.10 15.82
CA LYS A 853 -19.55 -17.48 17.23
C LYS A 853 -20.78 -18.37 17.56
N SER A 854 -20.44 -19.62 17.90
CA SER A 854 -20.92 -20.45 19.04
C SER A 854 -22.43 -20.51 19.36
N LYS A 855 -23.04 -21.67 19.06
CA LYS A 855 -24.21 -22.18 19.79
C LYS A 855 -23.78 -22.81 21.12
N PHE A 856 -24.50 -22.45 22.19
CA PHE A 856 -24.74 -23.34 23.34
C PHE A 856 -26.03 -24.15 23.09
N LEU A 857 -26.21 -25.25 23.84
CA LEU A 857 -27.47 -25.90 24.31
C LEU A 857 -27.25 -27.44 24.41
N PRO A 858 -27.90 -28.15 25.35
CA PRO A 858 -27.81 -27.94 26.81
C PRO A 858 -27.65 -29.27 27.58
N LYS A 859 -27.35 -29.22 28.89
CA LYS A 859 -27.96 -30.15 29.88
C LYS A 859 -27.69 -29.77 31.35
N THR A 860 -28.76 -29.86 32.13
CA THR A 860 -28.90 -30.22 33.56
C THR A 860 -28.10 -29.51 34.67
N GLU A 861 -28.91 -29.04 35.63
CA GLU A 861 -28.74 -29.11 37.10
C GLU A 861 -27.87 -28.07 37.84
N ASP A 862 -28.56 -27.42 38.80
CA ASP A 862 -28.17 -26.91 40.11
C ASP A 862 -26.85 -26.12 40.25
N SER A 863 -26.89 -24.87 40.70
CA SER A 863 -27.24 -24.60 42.11
C SER A 863 -27.34 -23.11 42.49
N MET A 864 -28.20 -22.86 43.48
CA MET A 864 -28.15 -21.82 44.53
C MET A 864 -27.98 -20.33 44.18
N THR A 865 -29.08 -19.59 44.39
CA THR A 865 -29.07 -18.21 44.87
C THR A 865 -29.14 -18.15 46.40
N PHE A 866 -28.37 -17.25 47.01
CA PHE A 866 -28.78 -16.53 48.23
C PHE A 866 -29.54 -15.25 47.78
N ASN A 867 -30.51 -14.66 48.50
CA ASN A 867 -30.87 -14.83 49.90
C ASN A 867 -32.34 -14.44 50.20
N SER A 868 -32.86 -14.95 51.32
CA SER A 868 -33.95 -14.41 52.17
C SER A 868 -35.45 -14.42 51.75
N ALA A 869 -36.25 -14.86 52.73
CA ALA A 869 -37.64 -14.47 53.07
C ALA A 869 -38.86 -15.04 52.30
N GLY A 870 -39.37 -16.18 52.80
CA GLY A 870 -40.70 -16.11 53.46
C GLY A 870 -41.80 -17.11 53.10
N ARG A 871 -41.92 -18.18 53.91
CA ARG A 871 -43.11 -19.01 54.23
C ARG A 871 -43.64 -20.06 53.23
N MET A 872 -43.47 -21.32 53.68
CA MET A 872 -44.41 -22.48 53.70
C MET A 872 -45.84 -22.24 53.15
N GLY A 873 -46.48 -23.19 52.46
CA GLY A 873 -46.05 -24.55 52.07
C GLY A 873 -47.26 -25.49 51.78
N ILE A 874 -46.94 -26.76 51.48
CA ILE A 874 -47.84 -27.94 51.40
C ILE A 874 -48.67 -28.12 50.11
N SER A 875 -48.45 -29.27 49.48
CA SER A 875 -49.17 -29.85 48.33
C SER A 875 -50.60 -30.28 48.66
N ILE A 876 -51.47 -30.44 47.65
CA ILE A 876 -52.47 -31.52 47.60
C ILE A 876 -52.95 -31.78 46.16
N VAL A 877 -53.33 -33.03 45.91
CA VAL A 877 -53.76 -33.60 44.62
C VAL A 877 -55.30 -33.56 44.52
N ILE A 878 -55.85 -33.82 43.33
CA ILE A 878 -57.13 -34.52 43.03
C ILE A 878 -58.08 -33.78 42.07
N MET A 879 -58.59 -34.60 41.14
CA MET A 879 -59.66 -34.47 40.15
C MET A 879 -60.68 -33.33 40.28
N ALA A 880 -61.17 -32.88 39.11
CA ALA A 880 -62.57 -32.52 38.92
C ALA A 880 -63.13 -33.08 37.60
N LEU A 881 -63.58 -34.33 37.61
CA LEU A 881 -64.72 -34.74 36.79
C LEU A 881 -65.98 -34.35 37.57
N LEU A 882 -66.85 -33.49 37.02
CA LEU A 882 -68.29 -33.81 36.88
C LEU A 882 -69.07 -32.71 36.15
N TYR A 883 -70.10 -33.17 35.44
CA TYR A 883 -70.87 -32.45 34.45
C TYR A 883 -72.27 -32.13 34.99
N ARG A 884 -72.66 -30.86 35.20
CA ARG A 884 -74.10 -30.51 35.39
C ARG A 884 -74.51 -29.05 35.13
N LYS A 885 -74.69 -28.74 33.85
CA LYS A 885 -75.99 -28.36 33.25
C LYS A 885 -76.98 -27.50 34.09
N ARG A 886 -77.19 -26.24 33.68
CA ARG A 886 -78.53 -25.60 33.51
C ARG A 886 -78.40 -24.34 32.61
N ARG A 887 -79.00 -24.40 31.41
CA ARG A 887 -80.12 -23.55 30.92
C ARG A 887 -79.79 -22.05 30.90
N LYS A 888 -79.60 -21.44 29.72
CA LYS A 888 -80.69 -20.91 28.85
C LYS A 888 -81.75 -20.14 29.64
N LEU A 889 -81.69 -18.82 29.59
CA LEU A 889 -82.34 -18.10 28.49
C LEU A 889 -81.27 -17.38 27.67
#